data_AF-A0A850KH11-F1
#
_entry.id   AF-A0A850KH11-F1
#
_cell.length_a   1.000
_cell.length_b   1.000
_cell.length_c   1.000
_cell.angle_alpha   90.00
_cell.angle_beta   90.00
_cell.angle_gamma   90.00
#
_symmetry.space_group_name_H-M   'P 1'
#
loop_
_entity.id
_entity.type
_entity.pdbx_description
1 polymer ?
#
loop_
_entity_poly.entity_id
_entity_poly.type
_entity_poly.pdbx_seq_one_letter_code
_entity_poly.pdbx_strand_id
1 'polypeptide(L)'
;MRLLITRPKEDAKPLVQSLKEQGHDPVLFPLLTIKPETDGAKALAELKVKDVQALLMTSANGVRAFATADKRRSFKVMAVGDATATQARDAGFKDIHSASGDVEALSALIKDKCSPDKGKLVHVAGSRVAGDLKGLLEKDGFEYQRIVLYSAEATTELSATLKQQITQHSIDAVLLYSPRTASAFVELVEKVKLKDHLKYMVAYGLSAAVASKLTSAGFKEIKTAKTPDQEALLACLSETKDDLMNDTTKKDDSKKTDAKVVDAKADNVKVSPASKAAEPSKSGPTKPEAKKAEDKKSEDKKKTDDPVKNAPNAPKAPAQKKGSFKAKLLVASVVIVAVAAGGGYFTQDMWLPKVKAEIAKLLKIDVADPQNQRLDELSARLDSLESKPSAEPIDIQPIQDKVAELEGAVTALKTEVSTIEITNTGTGEVAGLKELVQLKADNERLAQLVTELNNRLTDVEAARLAARSSSDNAQALVASLSALREVMRTSSGFESELATLQALAQGDVTLEEGVDQLNAYAKDGISSKAALMASFDSVANDIVRAVAIPEGAGWVEQTIKNITSLVSIRRAPGNQDGDGPLGIVARAEQNVRAGDLAGAIKEFETLEGKPLEAAQGWMAQAKARLDAEAAVSMMQSHILSLLGGAGGQG
;
A
#
# COMPACT_ATOMS: atom_id res chain seq x y z
N MET A 1 -16.74 3.48 -15.36
CA MET A 1 -16.57 2.01 -15.40
C MET A 1 -17.11 1.39 -14.11
N ARG A 2 -17.59 0.15 -14.16
CA ARG A 2 -17.94 -0.68 -13.01
C ARG A 2 -16.75 -1.55 -12.58
N LEU A 3 -16.28 -1.38 -11.34
CA LEU A 3 -15.01 -1.91 -10.85
C LEU A 3 -15.20 -2.89 -9.69
N LEU A 4 -14.76 -4.14 -9.84
CA LEU A 4 -14.82 -5.15 -8.80
C LEU A 4 -13.61 -5.04 -7.85
N ILE A 5 -13.86 -4.68 -6.59
CA ILE A 5 -12.83 -4.49 -5.55
C ILE A 5 -12.73 -5.74 -4.68
N THR A 6 -11.53 -6.35 -4.62
CA THR A 6 -11.32 -7.63 -3.92
C THR A 6 -10.74 -7.52 -2.50
N ARG A 7 -10.45 -6.31 -2.02
CA ARG A 7 -9.84 -6.06 -0.69
C ARG A 7 -10.85 -6.34 0.45
N PRO A 8 -10.37 -6.61 1.69
CA PRO A 8 -11.23 -6.65 2.88
C PRO A 8 -12.09 -5.39 3.02
N LYS A 9 -13.31 -5.51 3.53
CA LYS A 9 -14.30 -4.40 3.59
C LYS A 9 -13.73 -3.11 4.19
N GLU A 10 -12.99 -3.21 5.31
CA GLU A 10 -12.39 -2.05 5.98
C GLU A 10 -11.25 -1.42 5.18
N ASP A 11 -10.38 -2.26 4.58
CA ASP A 11 -9.31 -1.83 3.68
C ASP A 11 -9.82 -1.23 2.35
N ALA A 12 -11.07 -1.53 1.99
CA ALA A 12 -11.70 -1.06 0.77
C ALA A 12 -12.46 0.27 0.92
N LYS A 13 -12.82 0.70 2.13
CA LYS A 13 -13.64 1.92 2.33
C LYS A 13 -13.06 3.19 1.67
N PRO A 14 -11.77 3.56 1.85
CA PRO A 14 -11.23 4.78 1.22
C PRO A 14 -11.14 4.64 -0.30
N LEU A 15 -10.81 3.44 -0.78
CA LEU A 15 -10.72 3.11 -2.21
C LEU A 15 -12.10 3.20 -2.91
N VAL A 16 -13.16 2.70 -2.26
CA VAL A 16 -14.55 2.81 -2.73
C VAL A 16 -14.97 4.28 -2.85
N GLN A 17 -14.57 5.13 -1.90
CA GLN A 17 -14.90 6.55 -1.92
C GLN A 17 -14.16 7.27 -3.07
N SER A 18 -12.84 7.13 -3.13
CA SER A 18 -11.99 7.73 -4.18
C SER A 18 -12.41 7.32 -5.60
N LEU A 19 -12.79 6.04 -5.80
CA LEU A 19 -13.27 5.58 -7.11
C LEU A 19 -14.64 6.17 -7.50
N LYS A 20 -15.52 6.45 -6.54
CA LYS A 20 -16.79 7.17 -6.81
C LYS A 20 -16.54 8.61 -7.21
N GLU A 21 -15.62 9.29 -6.52
CA GLU A 21 -15.22 10.67 -6.81
C GLU A 21 -14.59 10.79 -8.21
N GLN A 22 -13.88 9.76 -8.68
CA GLN A 22 -13.36 9.65 -10.05
C GLN A 22 -14.42 9.25 -11.12
N GLY A 23 -15.68 9.03 -10.73
CA GLY A 23 -16.78 8.66 -11.64
C GLY A 23 -16.85 7.17 -12.02
N HIS A 24 -16.45 6.28 -11.11
CA HIS A 24 -16.56 4.82 -11.28
C HIS A 24 -17.63 4.23 -10.34
N ASP A 25 -18.18 3.06 -10.68
CA ASP A 25 -19.12 2.30 -9.85
C ASP A 25 -18.39 1.12 -9.17
N PRO A 26 -17.90 1.28 -7.93
CA PRO A 26 -17.16 0.23 -7.24
C PRO A 26 -18.08 -0.85 -6.63
N VAL A 27 -18.05 -2.04 -7.22
CA VAL A 27 -18.68 -3.26 -6.68
C VAL A 27 -17.72 -3.93 -5.70
N LEU A 28 -18.07 -3.94 -4.42
CA LEU A 28 -17.22 -4.53 -3.37
C LEU A 28 -17.47 -6.04 -3.22
N PHE A 29 -16.46 -6.87 -3.47
CA PHE A 29 -16.49 -8.32 -3.23
C PHE A 29 -15.20 -8.80 -2.55
N PRO A 30 -15.13 -8.74 -1.20
CA PRO A 30 -13.93 -9.12 -0.47
C PRO A 30 -13.58 -10.60 -0.68
N LEU A 31 -12.37 -10.88 -1.16
CA LEU A 31 -11.85 -12.25 -1.27
C LEU A 31 -11.20 -12.74 0.02
N LEU A 32 -10.98 -11.82 0.98
CA LEU A 32 -10.49 -12.11 2.32
C LEU A 32 -11.38 -11.42 3.34
N THR A 33 -11.91 -12.21 4.28
CA THR A 33 -12.64 -11.70 5.45
C THR A 33 -11.73 -11.76 6.68
N ILE A 34 -11.63 -10.63 7.39
CA ILE A 34 -10.89 -10.54 8.64
C ILE A 34 -11.86 -10.86 9.79
N LYS A 35 -11.64 -11.98 10.49
CA LYS A 35 -12.40 -12.34 11.69
C LYS A 35 -11.54 -12.11 12.95
N PRO A 36 -12.09 -11.52 14.02
CA PRO A 36 -11.41 -11.47 15.32
C PRO A 36 -11.22 -12.87 15.92
N GLU A 37 -10.10 -13.08 16.61
CA GLU A 37 -9.78 -14.34 17.30
C GLU A 37 -9.95 -14.18 18.82
N THR A 38 -10.87 -14.94 19.40
CA THR A 38 -11.33 -14.72 20.79
C THR A 38 -10.30 -15.11 21.84
N ASP A 39 -9.49 -16.14 21.60
CA ASP A 39 -8.43 -16.55 22.53
C ASP A 39 -7.25 -15.56 22.54
N GLY A 40 -6.96 -14.91 21.41
CA GLY A 40 -6.02 -13.81 21.37
C GLY A 40 -6.48 -12.59 22.17
N ALA A 41 -7.78 -12.27 22.11
CA ALA A 41 -8.35 -11.18 22.90
C ALA A 41 -8.26 -11.47 24.43
N LYS A 42 -8.43 -12.73 24.86
CA LYS A 42 -8.21 -13.15 26.26
C LYS A 42 -6.75 -12.96 26.68
N ALA A 43 -5.81 -13.49 25.89
CA ALA A 43 -4.37 -13.36 26.15
C ALA A 43 -3.90 -11.89 26.16
N LEU A 44 -4.57 -11.01 25.40
CA LEU A 44 -4.33 -9.57 25.44
C LEU A 44 -4.92 -8.90 26.69
N ALA A 45 -6.08 -9.33 27.17
CA ALA A 45 -6.68 -8.80 28.40
C ALA A 45 -5.85 -9.12 29.66
N GLU A 46 -5.22 -10.29 29.70
CA GLU A 46 -4.31 -10.73 30.77
C GLU A 46 -2.97 -9.96 30.76
N LEU A 47 -2.59 -9.38 29.62
CA LEU A 47 -1.33 -8.67 29.42
C LEU A 47 -1.26 -7.39 30.26
N LYS A 48 -0.23 -7.22 31.10
CA LYS A 48 0.01 -5.99 31.86
C LYS A 48 0.87 -5.01 31.06
N VAL A 49 0.46 -3.75 31.00
CA VAL A 49 1.17 -2.69 30.27
C VAL A 49 2.62 -2.51 30.77
N LYS A 50 2.86 -2.67 32.08
CA LYS A 50 4.21 -2.52 32.68
C LYS A 50 5.19 -3.63 32.31
N ASP A 51 4.69 -4.79 31.88
CA ASP A 51 5.50 -5.97 31.59
C ASP A 51 5.89 -6.02 30.09
N VAL A 52 5.49 -5.00 29.32
CA VAL A 52 5.55 -4.93 27.85
C VAL A 52 6.22 -3.63 27.42
N GLN A 53 7.35 -3.75 26.74
CA GLN A 53 8.14 -2.61 26.27
C GLN A 53 7.56 -1.98 25.00
N ALA A 54 7.04 -2.80 24.08
CA ALA A 54 6.38 -2.32 22.87
C ALA A 54 5.40 -3.35 22.29
N LEU A 55 4.36 -2.86 21.63
CA LEU A 55 3.53 -3.64 20.72
C LEU A 55 4.17 -3.61 19.32
N LEU A 56 4.39 -4.76 18.71
CA LEU A 56 4.84 -4.85 17.32
C LEU A 56 3.61 -5.02 16.42
N MET A 57 3.47 -4.17 15.40
CA MET A 57 2.33 -4.17 14.50
C MET A 57 2.79 -4.24 13.04
N THR A 58 2.58 -5.40 12.41
CA THR A 58 3.02 -5.70 11.04
C THR A 58 1.92 -5.49 9.99
N SER A 59 0.74 -5.02 10.38
CA SER A 59 -0.35 -4.69 9.45
C SER A 59 -1.38 -3.76 10.11
N ALA A 60 -1.96 -2.86 9.32
CA ALA A 60 -3.15 -2.08 9.70
C ALA A 60 -4.32 -2.97 10.21
N ASN A 61 -4.43 -4.22 9.73
CA ASN A 61 -5.40 -5.18 10.27
C ASN A 61 -5.09 -5.63 11.71
N GLY A 62 -3.81 -5.72 12.09
CA GLY A 62 -3.39 -5.94 13.48
C GLY A 62 -3.75 -4.76 14.38
N VAL A 63 -3.56 -3.52 13.90
CA VAL A 63 -3.97 -2.30 14.63
C VAL A 63 -5.48 -2.30 14.88
N ARG A 64 -6.30 -2.56 13.84
CA ARG A 64 -7.77 -2.57 13.95
C ARG A 64 -8.28 -3.70 14.84
N ALA A 65 -7.68 -4.89 14.76
CA ALA A 65 -7.99 -6.01 15.64
C ALA A 65 -7.66 -5.67 17.11
N PHE A 66 -6.50 -5.05 17.37
CA PHE A 66 -6.16 -4.54 18.70
C PHE A 66 -7.15 -3.49 19.18
N ALA A 67 -7.45 -2.49 18.34
CA ALA A 67 -8.32 -1.38 18.72
C ALA A 67 -9.75 -1.81 19.05
N THR A 68 -10.18 -2.95 18.49
CA THR A 68 -11.45 -3.63 18.80
C THR A 68 -11.38 -4.46 20.09
N ALA A 69 -10.28 -5.20 20.30
CA ALA A 69 -10.11 -6.09 21.44
C ALA A 69 -9.74 -5.37 22.74
N ASP A 70 -9.10 -4.20 22.67
CA ASP A 70 -8.55 -3.46 23.80
C ASP A 70 -8.72 -1.94 23.62
N LYS A 71 -8.94 -1.22 24.73
CA LYS A 71 -9.10 0.24 24.79
C LYS A 71 -7.83 0.99 25.24
N ARG A 72 -6.80 0.28 25.71
CA ARG A 72 -5.53 0.86 26.17
C ARG A 72 -4.73 1.41 24.98
N ARG A 73 -4.19 2.63 25.10
CA ARG A 73 -3.38 3.31 24.06
C ARG A 73 -2.05 3.85 24.56
N SER A 74 -1.69 3.51 25.81
CA SER A 74 -0.45 3.92 26.49
C SER A 74 0.75 3.03 26.17
N PHE A 75 0.64 2.11 25.21
CA PHE A 75 1.76 1.29 24.75
C PHE A 75 2.56 2.04 23.68
N LYS A 76 3.89 1.87 23.70
CA LYS A 76 4.73 2.14 22.53
C LYS A 76 4.38 1.17 21.41
N VAL A 77 4.31 1.66 20.17
CA VAL A 77 4.02 0.87 18.97
C VAL A 77 5.22 0.92 18.02
N MET A 78 5.72 -0.26 17.63
CA MET A 78 6.66 -0.41 16.52
C MET A 78 5.89 -0.92 15.30
N ALA A 79 5.70 -0.05 14.31
CA ALA A 79 5.00 -0.36 13.07
C ALA A 79 5.99 -0.73 11.97
N VAL A 80 5.68 -1.76 11.17
CA VAL A 80 6.55 -2.22 10.07
C VAL A 80 6.75 -1.15 8.97
N GLY A 81 5.74 -0.32 8.74
CA GLY A 81 5.77 0.74 7.73
C GLY A 81 4.59 1.71 7.87
N ASP A 82 4.65 2.80 7.12
CA ASP A 82 3.93 4.04 7.48
C ASP A 82 2.40 3.92 7.42
N ALA A 83 1.85 3.13 6.49
CA ALA A 83 0.41 2.85 6.46
C ALA A 83 -0.09 2.15 7.75
N THR A 84 0.76 1.37 8.43
CA THR A 84 0.44 0.77 9.73
C THR A 84 0.65 1.77 10.87
N ALA A 85 1.66 2.64 10.77
CA ALA A 85 1.88 3.72 11.74
C ALA A 85 0.74 4.75 11.74
N THR A 86 0.26 5.17 10.56
CA THR A 86 -0.90 6.05 10.40
C THR A 86 -2.15 5.41 11.01
N GLN A 87 -2.46 4.16 10.65
CA GLN A 87 -3.60 3.45 11.27
C GLN A 87 -3.51 3.40 12.81
N ALA A 88 -2.30 3.37 13.40
CA ALA A 88 -2.10 3.44 14.85
C ALA A 88 -2.33 4.84 15.43
N ARG A 89 -1.95 5.92 14.72
CA ARG A 89 -2.34 7.31 15.09
C ARG A 89 -3.85 7.45 15.09
N ASP A 90 -4.52 6.99 14.02
CA ASP A 90 -5.98 7.03 13.87
C ASP A 90 -6.69 6.23 14.97
N ALA A 91 -6.09 5.12 15.43
CA ALA A 91 -6.59 4.32 16.54
C ALA A 91 -6.35 4.97 17.93
N GLY A 92 -5.65 6.11 18.01
CA GLY A 92 -5.42 6.88 19.22
C GLY A 92 -4.14 6.55 20.00
N PHE A 93 -3.18 5.82 19.40
CA PHE A 93 -1.84 5.66 20.00
C PHE A 93 -1.02 6.95 19.84
N LYS A 94 -0.11 7.22 20.80
CA LYS A 94 0.71 8.45 20.84
C LYS A 94 2.20 8.21 20.64
N ASP A 95 2.72 7.09 21.14
CA ASP A 95 4.12 6.70 21.02
C ASP A 95 4.23 5.64 19.92
N ILE A 96 4.55 6.07 18.70
CA ILE A 96 4.56 5.23 17.50
C ILE A 96 5.85 5.51 16.71
N HIS A 97 6.60 4.46 16.44
CA HIS A 97 7.73 4.49 15.51
C HIS A 97 7.43 3.62 14.28
N SER A 98 7.79 4.10 13.10
CA SER A 98 7.67 3.36 11.83
C SER A 98 9.05 2.90 11.39
N ALA A 99 9.16 1.67 10.91
CA ALA A 99 10.37 1.16 10.26
C ALA A 99 10.45 1.47 8.75
N SER A 100 9.38 2.03 8.17
CA SER A 100 9.25 2.39 6.74
C SER A 100 9.74 1.29 5.77
N GLY A 101 9.47 0.02 6.10
CA GLY A 101 10.05 -1.11 5.38
C GLY A 101 9.36 -2.44 5.69
N ASP A 102 10.16 -3.44 6.03
CA ASP A 102 9.73 -4.83 6.22
C ASP A 102 10.09 -5.38 7.61
N VAL A 103 10.10 -6.72 7.74
CA VAL A 103 10.40 -7.43 8.98
C VAL A 103 11.85 -7.24 9.45
N GLU A 104 12.79 -7.03 8.52
CA GLU A 104 14.20 -6.82 8.83
C GLU A 104 14.44 -5.37 9.26
N ALA A 105 13.83 -4.41 8.56
CA ALA A 105 13.80 -3.00 8.99
C ALA A 105 13.14 -2.83 10.37
N LEU A 106 12.04 -3.54 10.63
CA LEU A 106 11.37 -3.55 11.94
C LEU A 106 12.27 -4.15 13.04
N SER A 107 13.03 -5.20 12.74
CA SER A 107 14.02 -5.75 13.67
C SER A 107 15.11 -4.73 14.00
N ALA A 108 15.65 -4.01 12.99
CA ALA A 108 16.65 -2.97 13.20
C ALA A 108 16.11 -1.81 14.08
N LEU A 109 14.90 -1.32 13.81
CA LEU A 109 14.23 -0.29 14.62
C LEU A 109 14.04 -0.72 16.08
N ILE A 110 13.72 -1.99 16.32
CA ILE A 110 13.58 -2.55 17.67
C ILE A 110 14.93 -2.57 18.40
N LYS A 111 16.04 -2.90 17.73
CA LYS A 111 17.38 -2.90 18.34
C LYS A 111 17.84 -1.49 18.76
N ASP A 112 17.47 -0.47 17.99
CA ASP A 112 17.75 0.94 18.29
C ASP A 112 16.89 1.47 19.46
N LYS A 113 15.59 1.13 19.50
CA LYS A 113 14.62 1.78 20.41
C LYS A 113 14.10 0.93 21.58
N CYS A 114 14.50 -0.33 21.68
CA CYS A 114 14.20 -1.25 22.78
C CYS A 114 15.47 -1.88 23.35
N SER A 115 15.41 -2.45 24.55
CA SER A 115 16.50 -3.25 25.14
C SER A 115 15.94 -4.56 25.71
N PRO A 116 16.65 -5.71 25.60
CA PRO A 116 16.14 -7.00 26.06
C PRO A 116 15.60 -7.00 27.50
N ASP A 117 16.31 -6.34 28.43
CA ASP A 117 15.99 -6.35 29.87
C ASP A 117 14.79 -5.47 30.27
N LYS A 118 14.24 -4.69 29.34
CA LYS A 118 13.17 -3.69 29.62
C LYS A 118 11.74 -4.25 29.47
N GLY A 119 11.59 -5.56 29.39
CA GLY A 119 10.30 -6.24 29.26
C GLY A 119 9.93 -6.57 27.81
N LYS A 120 8.87 -7.38 27.67
CA LYS A 120 8.63 -8.18 26.47
C LYS A 120 8.12 -7.38 25.27
N LEU A 121 8.37 -7.90 24.09
CA LEU A 121 7.85 -7.39 22.82
C LEU A 121 6.62 -8.20 22.42
N VAL A 122 5.48 -7.55 22.27
CA VAL A 122 4.21 -8.22 21.98
C VAL A 122 3.79 -7.99 20.54
N HIS A 123 3.98 -8.99 19.68
CA HIS A 123 3.56 -8.92 18.29
C HIS A 123 2.06 -9.21 18.16
N VAL A 124 1.31 -8.18 17.82
CA VAL A 124 -0.10 -8.26 17.44
C VAL A 124 -0.19 -8.70 15.99
N ALA A 125 -0.62 -9.94 15.77
CA ALA A 125 -0.53 -10.62 14.48
C ALA A 125 -1.86 -11.20 14.01
N GLY A 126 -1.94 -11.45 12.70
CA GLY A 126 -2.91 -12.40 12.14
C GLY A 126 -2.49 -13.85 12.40
N SER A 127 -3.38 -14.81 12.14
CA SER A 127 -3.11 -16.25 12.31
C SER A 127 -1.99 -16.77 11.39
N ARG A 128 -1.74 -16.08 10.27
CA ARG A 128 -0.55 -16.22 9.42
C ARG A 128 0.27 -14.92 9.45
N VAL A 129 1.58 -15.04 9.32
CA VAL A 129 2.58 -13.95 9.35
C VAL A 129 3.57 -14.19 8.19
N ALA A 130 4.19 -13.12 7.68
CA ALA A 130 5.30 -13.20 6.72
C ALA A 130 6.63 -12.84 7.42
N GLY A 131 7.73 -13.49 7.02
CA GLY A 131 9.03 -13.38 7.68
C GLY A 131 9.09 -14.04 9.07
N ASP A 132 10.30 -14.21 9.60
CA ASP A 132 10.53 -14.76 10.95
C ASP A 132 10.97 -13.68 11.95
N LEU A 133 10.02 -12.80 12.29
CA LEU A 133 10.23 -11.78 13.33
C LEU A 133 10.53 -12.40 14.71
N LYS A 134 10.15 -13.66 14.95
CA LYS A 134 10.44 -14.37 16.21
C LYS A 134 11.91 -14.75 16.28
N GLY A 135 12.38 -15.52 15.31
CA GLY A 135 13.77 -15.99 15.26
C GLY A 135 14.79 -14.86 15.15
N LEU A 136 14.42 -13.74 14.49
CA LEU A 136 15.22 -12.51 14.52
C LEU A 136 15.34 -11.96 15.94
N LEU A 137 14.22 -11.64 16.62
CA LEU A 137 14.26 -10.94 17.90
C LEU A 137 14.77 -11.80 19.06
N GLU A 138 14.45 -13.10 19.08
CA GLU A 138 14.96 -14.02 20.11
C GLU A 138 16.46 -14.28 19.98
N LYS A 139 17.02 -14.24 18.75
CA LYS A 139 18.47 -14.33 18.52
C LYS A 139 19.23 -13.14 19.13
N ASP A 140 18.61 -11.96 19.13
CA ASP A 140 19.13 -10.74 19.76
C ASP A 140 18.71 -10.62 21.25
N GLY A 141 18.18 -11.69 21.85
CA GLY A 141 17.91 -11.81 23.29
C GLY A 141 16.57 -11.24 23.79
N PHE A 142 15.73 -10.69 22.92
CA PHE A 142 14.45 -10.11 23.33
C PHE A 142 13.40 -11.18 23.69
N GLU A 143 12.69 -11.01 24.81
CA GLU A 143 11.49 -11.80 25.10
C GLU A 143 10.37 -11.44 24.11
N TYR A 144 10.00 -12.37 23.23
CA TYR A 144 8.98 -12.18 22.20
C TYR A 144 7.71 -12.99 22.47
N GLN A 145 6.56 -12.31 22.50
CA GLN A 145 5.25 -12.94 22.61
C GLN A 145 4.38 -12.57 21.39
N ARG A 146 3.90 -13.56 20.63
CA ARG A 146 2.93 -13.33 19.56
C ARG A 146 1.51 -13.55 20.08
N ILE A 147 0.64 -12.56 19.90
CA ILE A 147 -0.79 -12.66 20.16
C ILE A 147 -1.53 -12.61 18.82
N VAL A 148 -2.31 -13.65 18.53
CA VAL A 148 -3.10 -13.77 17.30
C VAL A 148 -4.48 -13.16 17.53
N LEU A 149 -4.70 -11.92 17.09
CA LEU A 149 -5.98 -11.21 17.29
C LEU A 149 -6.97 -11.37 16.13
N TYR A 150 -6.53 -11.88 14.98
CA TYR A 150 -7.41 -12.09 13.84
C TYR A 150 -6.97 -13.25 12.94
N SER A 151 -7.91 -13.78 12.16
CA SER A 151 -7.64 -14.65 11.01
C SER A 151 -8.15 -14.02 9.71
N ALA A 152 -7.49 -14.36 8.61
CA ALA A 152 -7.82 -13.89 7.26
C ALA A 152 -8.36 -15.06 6.44
N GLU A 153 -9.63 -15.38 6.64
CA GLU A 153 -10.36 -16.42 5.90
C GLU A 153 -10.52 -16.03 4.43
N ALA A 154 -10.48 -17.03 3.54
CA ALA A 154 -10.74 -16.83 2.12
C ALA A 154 -12.23 -17.07 1.81
N THR A 155 -12.79 -16.22 0.95
CA THR A 155 -14.16 -16.39 0.45
C THR A 155 -14.25 -17.66 -0.41
N THR A 156 -15.22 -18.52 -0.13
CA THR A 156 -15.33 -19.87 -0.74
C THR A 156 -16.35 -19.98 -1.89
N GLU A 157 -17.21 -18.96 -2.06
CA GLU A 157 -18.25 -18.90 -3.10
C GLU A 157 -18.49 -17.47 -3.60
N LEU A 158 -18.82 -17.30 -4.88
CA LEU A 158 -19.31 -16.04 -5.43
C LEU A 158 -20.79 -15.81 -5.05
N SER A 159 -21.17 -14.58 -4.74
CA SER A 159 -22.58 -14.22 -4.49
C SER A 159 -23.44 -14.41 -5.75
N ALA A 160 -24.75 -14.61 -5.58
CA ALA A 160 -25.69 -14.72 -6.70
C ALA A 160 -25.65 -13.47 -7.60
N THR A 161 -25.66 -12.28 -6.97
CA THR A 161 -25.54 -10.98 -7.66
C THR A 161 -24.27 -10.88 -8.49
N LEU A 162 -23.10 -11.25 -7.93
CA LEU A 162 -21.84 -11.15 -8.68
C LEU A 162 -21.75 -12.17 -9.82
N LYS A 163 -22.25 -13.40 -9.63
CA LYS A 163 -22.39 -14.39 -10.71
C LYS A 163 -23.20 -13.79 -11.86
N GLN A 164 -24.38 -13.23 -11.56
CA GLN A 164 -25.24 -12.58 -12.55
C GLN A 164 -24.55 -11.39 -13.22
N GLN A 165 -23.90 -10.51 -12.45
CA GLN A 165 -23.21 -9.33 -12.98
C GLN A 165 -22.06 -9.71 -13.94
N ILE A 166 -21.32 -10.78 -13.65
CA ILE A 166 -20.28 -11.35 -14.54
C ILE A 166 -20.91 -11.98 -15.79
N THR A 167 -21.97 -12.79 -15.64
CA THR A 167 -22.68 -13.40 -16.77
C THR A 167 -23.29 -12.35 -17.72
N GLN A 168 -23.78 -11.24 -17.18
CA GLN A 168 -24.32 -10.10 -17.94
C GLN A 168 -23.24 -9.13 -18.47
N HIS A 169 -21.95 -9.45 -18.27
CA HIS A 169 -20.80 -8.61 -18.66
C HIS A 169 -20.83 -7.18 -18.08
N SER A 170 -21.53 -6.97 -16.95
CA SER A 170 -21.73 -5.65 -16.34
C SER A 170 -20.57 -5.19 -15.44
N ILE A 171 -19.52 -6.00 -15.28
CA ILE A 171 -18.29 -5.63 -14.58
C ILE A 171 -17.21 -5.35 -15.64
N ASP A 172 -16.79 -4.10 -15.78
CA ASP A 172 -15.76 -3.72 -16.77
C ASP A 172 -14.38 -4.23 -16.36
N ALA A 173 -14.07 -4.23 -15.05
CA ALA A 173 -12.76 -4.58 -14.55
C ALA A 173 -12.74 -5.12 -13.10
N VAL A 174 -11.66 -5.80 -12.74
CA VAL A 174 -11.36 -6.27 -11.37
C VAL A 174 -10.00 -5.76 -10.89
N LEU A 175 -9.93 -5.26 -9.65
CA LEU A 175 -8.71 -4.73 -9.02
C LEU A 175 -8.12 -5.78 -8.06
N LEU A 176 -6.89 -6.23 -8.30
CA LEU A 176 -6.24 -7.34 -7.58
C LEU A 176 -4.91 -6.92 -6.94
N TYR A 177 -4.89 -6.96 -5.60
CA TYR A 177 -3.81 -6.41 -4.77
C TYR A 177 -2.78 -7.44 -4.28
N SER A 178 -2.95 -8.72 -4.59
CA SER A 178 -1.97 -9.76 -4.21
C SER A 178 -2.08 -11.02 -5.07
N PRO A 179 -1.01 -11.83 -5.20
CA PRO A 179 -1.07 -13.13 -5.86
C PRO A 179 -2.07 -14.09 -5.19
N ARG A 180 -2.22 -14.02 -3.85
CA ARG A 180 -3.20 -14.83 -3.09
C ARG A 180 -4.64 -14.51 -3.50
N THR A 181 -4.99 -13.22 -3.59
CA THR A 181 -6.33 -12.80 -4.03
C THR A 181 -6.56 -13.07 -5.51
N ALA A 182 -5.54 -13.00 -6.36
CA ALA A 182 -5.64 -13.36 -7.76
C ALA A 182 -5.95 -14.85 -7.96
N SER A 183 -5.20 -15.76 -7.32
CA SER A 183 -5.49 -17.20 -7.37
C SER A 183 -6.88 -17.51 -6.80
N ALA A 184 -7.24 -16.97 -5.64
CA ALA A 184 -8.58 -17.17 -5.06
C ALA A 184 -9.71 -16.68 -5.98
N PHE A 185 -9.53 -15.57 -6.71
CA PHE A 185 -10.54 -15.12 -7.67
C PHE A 185 -10.73 -16.11 -8.82
N VAL A 186 -9.63 -16.57 -9.42
CA VAL A 186 -9.66 -17.52 -10.55
C VAL A 186 -10.25 -18.86 -10.11
N GLU A 187 -9.83 -19.41 -8.96
CA GLU A 187 -10.39 -20.62 -8.37
C GLU A 187 -11.92 -20.53 -8.16
N LEU A 188 -12.41 -19.39 -7.68
CA LEU A 188 -13.85 -19.16 -7.49
C LEU A 188 -14.62 -19.10 -8.81
N VAL A 189 -14.07 -18.41 -9.82
CA VAL A 189 -14.69 -18.28 -11.15
C VAL A 189 -14.70 -19.62 -11.89
N GLU A 190 -13.62 -20.41 -11.79
CA GLU A 190 -13.53 -21.75 -12.38
C GLU A 190 -14.45 -22.75 -11.68
N LYS A 191 -14.54 -22.71 -10.33
CA LYS A 191 -15.49 -23.52 -9.53
C LYS A 191 -16.95 -23.34 -10.00
N VAL A 192 -17.33 -22.15 -10.47
CA VAL A 192 -18.69 -21.85 -10.98
C VAL A 192 -18.79 -21.80 -12.51
N LYS A 193 -17.74 -22.20 -13.23
CA LYS A 193 -17.67 -22.25 -14.71
C LYS A 193 -17.89 -20.89 -15.42
N LEU A 194 -17.59 -19.77 -14.78
CA LEU A 194 -17.74 -18.43 -15.38
C LEU A 194 -16.51 -17.94 -16.16
N LYS A 195 -15.52 -18.80 -16.40
CA LYS A 195 -14.24 -18.46 -17.04
C LYS A 195 -14.42 -17.79 -18.41
N ASP A 196 -15.36 -18.26 -19.22
CA ASP A 196 -15.63 -17.75 -20.57
C ASP A 196 -16.19 -16.32 -20.60
N HIS A 197 -16.61 -15.77 -19.46
CA HIS A 197 -17.03 -14.36 -19.32
C HIS A 197 -15.86 -13.42 -18.99
N LEU A 198 -14.71 -13.94 -18.51
CA LEU A 198 -13.56 -13.09 -18.15
C LEU A 198 -13.00 -12.32 -19.35
N LYS A 199 -13.17 -12.85 -20.58
CA LYS A 199 -12.74 -12.20 -21.83
C LYS A 199 -13.42 -10.86 -22.15
N TYR A 200 -14.42 -10.45 -21.37
CA TYR A 200 -15.06 -9.14 -21.46
C TYR A 200 -14.56 -8.16 -20.37
N MET A 201 -13.87 -8.67 -19.34
CA MET A 201 -13.43 -7.92 -18.16
C MET A 201 -11.91 -7.72 -18.16
N VAL A 202 -11.44 -6.52 -17.78
CA VAL A 202 -10.00 -6.21 -17.62
C VAL A 202 -9.55 -6.56 -16.20
N ALA A 203 -8.38 -7.17 -16.02
CA ALA A 203 -7.77 -7.33 -14.71
C ALA A 203 -6.66 -6.30 -14.48
N TYR A 204 -6.71 -5.59 -13.35
CA TYR A 204 -5.66 -4.68 -12.91
C TYR A 204 -4.90 -5.32 -11.75
N GLY A 205 -3.63 -5.66 -11.98
CA GLY A 205 -2.75 -6.29 -11.01
C GLY A 205 -1.75 -5.31 -10.39
N LEU A 206 -1.64 -5.32 -9.06
CA LEU A 206 -0.68 -4.48 -8.33
C LEU A 206 0.80 -4.74 -8.70
N SER A 207 1.14 -5.91 -9.23
CA SER A 207 2.51 -6.20 -9.69
C SER A 207 2.54 -7.39 -10.66
N ALA A 208 3.68 -7.62 -11.31
CA ALA A 208 3.91 -8.77 -12.19
C ALA A 208 3.64 -10.12 -11.49
N ALA A 209 3.89 -10.21 -10.17
CA ALA A 209 3.55 -11.40 -9.37
C ALA A 209 2.04 -11.64 -9.31
N VAL A 210 1.21 -10.59 -9.31
CA VAL A 210 -0.26 -10.70 -9.43
C VAL A 210 -0.64 -11.11 -10.85
N ALA A 211 -0.11 -10.42 -11.87
CA ALA A 211 -0.41 -10.68 -13.28
C ALA A 211 -0.11 -12.14 -13.69
N SER A 212 0.98 -12.72 -13.16
CA SER A 212 1.35 -14.13 -13.40
C SER A 212 0.30 -15.16 -12.97
N LYS A 213 -0.62 -14.80 -12.06
CA LYS A 213 -1.73 -15.66 -11.60
C LYS A 213 -2.99 -15.52 -12.48
N LEU A 214 -2.99 -14.60 -13.42
CA LEU A 214 -4.14 -14.21 -14.23
C LEU A 214 -3.96 -14.55 -15.71
N THR A 215 -2.72 -14.74 -16.18
CA THR A 215 -2.39 -15.05 -17.58
C THR A 215 -3.18 -16.23 -18.15
N SER A 216 -3.37 -17.30 -17.37
CA SER A 216 -4.12 -18.49 -17.79
C SER A 216 -5.63 -18.43 -17.49
N ALA A 217 -6.14 -17.30 -16.98
CA ALA A 217 -7.55 -17.14 -16.65
C ALA A 217 -8.42 -16.69 -17.82
N GLY A 218 -7.85 -16.04 -18.85
CA GLY A 218 -8.58 -15.61 -20.05
C GLY A 218 -9.34 -14.29 -19.90
N PHE A 219 -8.74 -13.32 -19.20
CA PHE A 219 -9.25 -11.94 -19.15
C PHE A 219 -9.19 -11.24 -20.53
N LYS A 220 -9.99 -10.18 -20.71
CA LYS A 220 -9.91 -9.30 -21.90
C LYS A 220 -8.49 -8.75 -22.09
N GLU A 221 -7.93 -8.29 -20.98
CA GLU A 221 -6.60 -7.68 -20.86
C GLU A 221 -6.14 -7.79 -19.40
N ILE A 222 -4.83 -7.79 -19.17
CA ILE A 222 -4.22 -7.78 -17.82
C ILE A 222 -3.27 -6.58 -17.74
N LYS A 223 -3.75 -5.45 -17.22
CA LYS A 223 -2.92 -4.26 -16.96
C LYS A 223 -2.21 -4.43 -15.60
N THR A 224 -0.97 -3.96 -15.51
CA THR A 224 -0.14 -4.08 -14.30
C THR A 224 0.37 -2.71 -13.89
N ALA A 225 0.29 -2.38 -12.61
CA ALA A 225 0.81 -1.12 -12.07
C ALA A 225 2.32 -0.99 -12.31
N LYS A 226 2.79 0.23 -12.62
CA LYS A 226 4.21 0.53 -12.87
C LYS A 226 5.07 0.32 -11.63
N THR A 227 4.52 0.61 -10.45
CA THR A 227 5.08 0.39 -9.12
C THR A 227 4.06 -0.34 -8.23
N PRO A 228 4.49 -1.07 -7.17
CA PRO A 228 3.64 -2.00 -6.42
C PRO A 228 2.72 -1.33 -5.37
N ASP A 229 2.18 -0.16 -5.69
CA ASP A 229 1.36 0.69 -4.82
C ASP A 229 -0.03 0.96 -5.41
N GLN A 230 -0.93 1.54 -4.60
CA GLN A 230 -2.31 1.77 -5.02
C GLN A 230 -2.46 2.91 -6.03
N GLU A 231 -1.57 3.90 -6.03
CA GLU A 231 -1.66 5.09 -6.86
C GLU A 231 -1.32 4.74 -8.31
N ALA A 232 -0.21 4.03 -8.53
CA ALA A 232 0.16 3.49 -9.83
C ALA A 232 -0.86 2.46 -10.38
N LEU A 233 -1.58 1.74 -9.50
CA LEU A 233 -2.67 0.86 -9.92
C LEU A 233 -3.92 1.63 -10.37
N LEU A 234 -4.21 2.77 -9.74
CA LEU A 234 -5.31 3.66 -10.13
C LEU A 234 -4.97 4.47 -11.39
N ALA A 235 -3.70 4.86 -11.59
CA ALA A 235 -3.24 5.56 -12.79
C ALA A 235 -3.52 4.77 -14.09
N CYS A 236 -3.45 3.44 -14.06
CA CYS A 236 -3.82 2.59 -15.20
C CYS A 236 -5.32 2.65 -15.56
N LEU A 237 -6.20 3.08 -14.64
CA LEU A 237 -7.63 3.30 -14.94
C LEU A 237 -7.83 4.61 -15.73
N SER A 238 -7.06 5.66 -15.44
CA SER A 238 -7.07 6.92 -16.20
C SER A 238 -6.50 6.76 -17.61
N GLU A 239 -5.37 6.05 -17.78
CA GLU A 239 -4.79 5.76 -19.11
C GLU A 239 -5.81 5.11 -20.06
N THR A 240 -6.69 4.25 -19.52
CA THR A 240 -7.73 3.55 -20.28
C THR A 240 -8.93 4.45 -20.64
N LYS A 241 -9.07 5.62 -20.00
CA LYS A 241 -10.15 6.59 -20.24
C LYS A 241 -9.87 7.40 -21.52
N ASP A 242 -8.60 7.75 -21.75
CA ASP A 242 -8.16 8.50 -22.92
C ASP A 242 -8.17 7.65 -24.20
N ASP A 243 -7.75 6.38 -24.12
CA ASP A 243 -7.85 5.39 -25.21
C ASP A 243 -9.29 5.30 -25.76
N LEU A 244 -10.29 5.29 -24.88
CA LEU A 244 -11.70 5.19 -25.23
C LEU A 244 -12.25 6.48 -25.88
N MET A 245 -11.78 7.66 -25.47
CA MET A 245 -12.16 8.91 -26.13
C MET A 245 -11.50 9.08 -27.51
N ASN A 246 -10.27 8.56 -27.69
CA ASN A 246 -9.51 8.68 -28.94
C ASN A 246 -9.89 7.66 -30.03
N ASP A 247 -10.67 6.62 -29.71
CA ASP A 247 -11.32 5.75 -30.71
C ASP A 247 -12.63 6.38 -31.25
N THR A 248 -13.29 7.22 -30.45
CA THR A 248 -14.57 7.85 -30.82
C THR A 248 -14.38 8.93 -31.91
N THR A 249 -13.21 9.57 -31.97
CA THR A 249 -12.90 10.67 -32.91
C THR A 249 -12.40 10.22 -34.28
N LYS A 250 -12.04 8.94 -34.47
CA LYS A 250 -11.38 8.45 -35.70
C LYS A 250 -12.31 7.88 -36.77
N LYS A 251 -13.63 8.03 -36.62
CA LYS A 251 -14.61 7.21 -37.38
C LYS A 251 -15.45 7.92 -38.45
N ASP A 252 -15.35 9.24 -38.59
CA ASP A 252 -16.20 10.01 -39.53
C ASP A 252 -15.46 10.67 -40.72
N ASP A 253 -14.16 10.97 -40.60
CA ASP A 253 -13.37 11.61 -41.66
C ASP A 253 -12.94 10.64 -42.78
N SER A 254 -13.89 10.20 -43.61
CA SER A 254 -13.59 9.33 -44.76
C SER A 254 -14.46 9.54 -46.02
N LYS A 255 -14.89 10.79 -46.34
CA LYS A 255 -15.67 11.01 -47.58
C LYS A 255 -15.60 12.40 -48.26
N LYS A 256 -14.49 12.71 -48.96
CA LYS A 256 -14.56 13.48 -50.25
C LYS A 256 -13.28 13.45 -51.13
N THR A 257 -13.37 12.64 -52.18
CA THR A 257 -12.91 12.88 -53.58
C THR A 257 -11.77 13.87 -53.90
N ASP A 258 -10.68 13.30 -54.41
CA ASP A 258 -9.91 13.67 -55.62
C ASP A 258 -9.89 15.11 -56.17
N ALA A 259 -8.67 15.67 -56.27
CA ALA A 259 -8.22 16.53 -57.37
C ALA A 259 -6.70 16.37 -57.59
N LYS A 260 -6.19 16.55 -58.82
CA LYS A 260 -4.84 16.11 -59.24
C LYS A 260 -4.15 17.08 -60.21
N VAL A 261 -3.08 17.75 -59.76
CA VAL A 261 -2.05 18.46 -60.57
C VAL A 261 -0.74 18.38 -59.74
N VAL A 262 0.24 17.55 -60.05
CA VAL A 262 1.32 17.71 -61.07
C VAL A 262 2.11 19.00 -60.90
N ASP A 263 3.33 18.92 -60.36
CA ASP A 263 4.51 19.37 -61.12
C ASP A 263 5.82 18.80 -60.54
N ALA A 264 6.94 18.94 -61.26
CA ALA A 264 8.20 18.30 -60.89
C ALA A 264 9.44 19.18 -61.13
N LYS A 265 10.42 19.07 -60.23
CA LYS A 265 11.83 19.13 -60.62
C LYS A 265 12.72 18.37 -59.64
N ALA A 266 13.78 17.78 -60.18
CA ALA A 266 14.88 17.19 -59.42
C ALA A 266 16.14 18.02 -59.64
N ASP A 267 17.10 17.87 -58.74
CA ASP A 267 18.51 17.87 -59.13
C ASP A 267 19.28 16.83 -58.29
N ASN A 268 20.38 16.31 -58.83
CA ASN A 268 21.01 15.07 -58.36
C ASN A 268 22.53 15.12 -58.49
N VAL A 269 23.23 14.78 -57.39
CA VAL A 269 24.65 14.41 -57.43
C VAL A 269 24.85 13.09 -56.68
N LYS A 270 25.51 12.14 -57.35
CA LYS A 270 25.65 10.74 -56.94
C LYS A 270 27.10 10.31 -57.15
N VAL A 271 27.79 9.87 -56.10
CA VAL A 271 28.93 8.95 -56.22
C VAL A 271 28.89 7.87 -55.13
N SER A 272 28.93 6.62 -55.58
CA SER A 272 29.30 5.39 -54.87
C SER A 272 30.20 4.61 -55.88
N PRO A 273 30.91 3.49 -55.56
CA PRO A 273 30.25 2.26 -55.07
C PRO A 273 31.12 1.19 -54.33
N ALA A 274 30.45 0.06 -54.02
CA ALA A 274 30.99 -1.32 -53.96
C ALA A 274 31.82 -1.75 -52.72
N SER A 275 31.86 -3.04 -52.32
CA SER A 275 31.34 -4.25 -53.00
C SER A 275 30.68 -5.31 -52.09
N LYS A 276 29.79 -6.10 -52.72
CA LYS A 276 29.32 -7.47 -52.38
C LYS A 276 30.46 -8.52 -52.47
N ALA A 277 30.35 -9.79 -52.02
CA ALA A 277 29.47 -10.52 -51.07
C ALA A 277 29.95 -12.00 -50.94
N ALA A 278 29.16 -12.87 -50.26
CA ALA A 278 28.95 -14.31 -50.47
C ALA A 278 29.46 -15.35 -49.43
N GLU A 279 28.53 -16.20 -48.99
CA GLU A 279 28.69 -17.58 -48.47
C GLU A 279 28.70 -18.60 -49.67
N PRO A 280 28.75 -19.97 -49.55
CA PRO A 280 28.58 -20.80 -48.35
C PRO A 280 29.34 -22.16 -48.19
N SER A 281 29.21 -22.71 -46.98
CA SER A 281 28.99 -24.14 -46.64
C SER A 281 30.15 -25.13 -46.35
N LYS A 282 29.87 -25.97 -45.33
CA LYS A 282 30.32 -27.36 -45.07
C LYS A 282 31.81 -27.64 -44.77
N SER A 283 32.10 -28.06 -43.53
CA SER A 283 32.28 -29.51 -43.21
C SER A 283 32.64 -29.77 -41.73
N GLY A 284 32.62 -31.05 -41.35
CA GLY A 284 33.09 -31.66 -40.10
C GLY A 284 32.87 -33.19 -40.21
N PRO A 285 33.07 -34.02 -39.17
CA PRO A 285 33.65 -33.77 -37.85
C PRO A 285 34.85 -34.71 -37.56
N THR A 286 35.42 -34.71 -36.33
CA THR A 286 36.09 -35.92 -35.81
C THR A 286 36.11 -36.00 -34.27
N LYS A 287 35.98 -37.23 -33.76
CA LYS A 287 36.17 -37.69 -32.37
C LYS A 287 37.36 -38.67 -32.39
N PRO A 288 38.12 -38.87 -31.30
CA PRO A 288 37.87 -40.06 -30.46
C PRO A 288 38.13 -39.73 -28.95
N GLU A 289 37.68 -40.41 -27.89
CA GLU A 289 37.64 -41.86 -27.54
C GLU A 289 39.00 -42.57 -27.61
N ALA A 290 39.37 -43.48 -26.71
CA ALA A 290 38.82 -43.88 -25.41
C ALA A 290 39.95 -44.48 -24.55
N LYS A 291 39.76 -44.63 -23.24
CA LYS A 291 39.88 -45.93 -22.54
C LYS A 291 39.37 -45.89 -21.09
N LYS A 292 39.28 -47.09 -20.51
CA LYS A 292 38.54 -47.49 -19.30
C LYS A 292 39.31 -48.64 -18.61
N ALA A 293 38.82 -49.08 -17.45
CA ALA A 293 39.20 -50.28 -16.66
C ALA A 293 40.18 -49.93 -15.51
N GLU A 294 39.82 -50.09 -14.24
CA GLU A 294 39.72 -51.33 -13.41
C GLU A 294 41.02 -51.55 -12.59
N ASP A 295 41.08 -52.14 -11.40
CA ASP A 295 40.08 -52.52 -10.36
C ASP A 295 40.88 -52.97 -9.10
N LYS A 296 40.19 -53.35 -8.00
CA LYS A 296 40.65 -54.21 -6.88
C LYS A 296 41.61 -53.68 -5.78
N LYS A 297 40.98 -53.46 -4.62
CA LYS A 297 41.02 -54.30 -3.39
C LYS A 297 42.32 -54.47 -2.55
N SER A 298 42.16 -54.21 -1.23
CA SER A 298 42.52 -55.03 -0.02
C SER A 298 43.86 -55.80 0.06
N GLU A 299 44.59 -55.84 1.17
CA GLU A 299 44.21 -56.19 2.58
C GLU A 299 45.10 -55.44 3.61
N ASP A 300 44.64 -55.01 4.80
CA ASP A 300 44.22 -55.73 6.03
C ASP A 300 45.33 -56.49 6.81
N LYS A 301 45.73 -55.93 7.97
CA LYS A 301 45.75 -56.57 9.31
C LYS A 301 45.91 -55.50 10.44
N LYS A 302 45.25 -55.48 11.63
CA LYS A 302 44.63 -56.49 12.55
C LYS A 302 45.59 -56.98 13.65
N LYS A 303 45.21 -57.25 14.92
CA LYS A 303 43.87 -57.28 15.59
C LYS A 303 43.54 -55.95 16.31
N THR A 304 43.52 -55.68 17.64
CA THR A 304 43.75 -56.40 18.92
C THR A 304 43.27 -55.46 20.06
N ASP A 305 42.47 -55.78 21.10
CA ASP A 305 41.58 -56.92 21.40
C ASP A 305 40.30 -56.47 22.17
N ASP A 306 39.31 -57.35 22.29
CA ASP A 306 37.96 -57.21 22.91
C ASP A 306 37.85 -58.30 24.03
N PRO A 307 36.71 -58.61 24.71
CA PRO A 307 35.40 -57.94 24.84
C PRO A 307 34.88 -57.89 26.31
N VAL A 308 33.59 -57.55 26.51
CA VAL A 308 32.57 -58.44 27.14
C VAL A 308 31.17 -57.80 27.08
N LYS A 309 30.13 -58.63 26.93
CA LYS A 309 28.70 -58.23 26.87
C LYS A 309 27.97 -58.63 28.17
N ASN A 310 26.89 -57.94 28.53
CA ASN A 310 25.52 -58.49 28.63
C ASN A 310 24.54 -57.62 29.45
N ALA A 311 23.26 -57.69 29.07
CA ALA A 311 22.07 -57.42 29.89
C ALA A 311 21.31 -58.77 30.08
N PRO A 312 20.14 -58.92 30.77
CA PRO A 312 19.20 -57.90 31.27
C PRO A 312 18.45 -58.22 32.61
N ASN A 313 17.37 -57.45 32.87
CA ASN A 313 16.12 -57.78 33.61
C ASN A 313 15.92 -57.53 35.13
N ALA A 314 15.00 -56.57 35.39
CA ALA A 314 13.84 -56.62 36.33
C ALA A 314 14.09 -56.59 37.86
N PRO A 315 13.12 -56.04 38.66
CA PRO A 315 11.86 -56.74 38.98
C PRO A 315 10.57 -55.88 38.82
N LYS A 316 9.39 -56.39 39.23
CA LYS A 316 8.06 -55.80 39.03
C LYS A 316 7.31 -55.45 40.34
N ALA A 317 6.63 -54.30 40.34
CA ALA A 317 5.35 -53.96 40.99
C ALA A 317 5.16 -54.16 42.52
N PRO A 318 4.23 -53.37 43.12
CA PRO A 318 2.90 -53.94 43.40
C PRO A 318 1.72 -53.12 42.82
N ALA A 319 0.52 -53.70 42.92
CA ALA A 319 -0.64 -53.37 42.10
C ALA A 319 -1.51 -52.17 42.54
N GLN A 320 -2.06 -51.47 41.55
CA GLN A 320 -3.30 -50.68 41.71
C GLN A 320 -4.52 -51.61 41.89
N LYS A 321 -5.47 -51.23 42.75
CA LYS A 321 -6.82 -51.82 42.79
C LYS A 321 -7.87 -50.88 42.18
N LYS A 322 -8.26 -51.22 40.95
CA LYS A 322 -9.62 -51.18 40.36
C LYS A 322 -10.64 -50.15 40.91
N GLY A 323 -10.93 -49.15 40.09
CA GLY A 323 -12.06 -48.21 40.21
C GLY A 323 -12.89 -48.06 38.92
N SER A 324 -12.90 -49.09 38.08
CA SER A 324 -13.97 -49.48 37.14
C SER A 324 -15.10 -48.48 36.81
N PHE A 325 -15.06 -47.86 35.61
CA PHE A 325 -16.30 -47.59 34.86
C PHE A 325 -16.19 -47.87 33.35
N LYS A 326 -16.39 -49.15 33.01
CA LYS A 326 -16.88 -49.73 31.74
C LYS A 326 -16.51 -49.01 30.43
N ALA A 327 -15.51 -49.53 29.74
CA ALA A 327 -15.32 -49.27 28.31
C ALA A 327 -16.50 -49.81 27.48
N LYS A 328 -17.01 -49.00 26.54
CA LYS A 328 -17.94 -49.45 25.48
C LYS A 328 -17.78 -48.74 24.12
N LEU A 329 -16.65 -48.06 23.89
CA LEU A 329 -16.43 -47.23 22.69
C LEU A 329 -15.21 -47.61 21.83
N LEU A 330 -14.56 -48.75 22.10
CA LEU A 330 -13.33 -49.19 21.39
C LEU A 330 -13.57 -50.29 20.33
N VAL A 331 -14.81 -50.43 19.86
CA VAL A 331 -15.17 -51.36 18.75
C VAL A 331 -15.64 -50.59 17.51
N ALA A 332 -16.20 -49.39 17.67
CA ALA A 332 -16.64 -48.55 16.55
C ALA A 332 -15.46 -47.96 15.75
N SER A 333 -14.35 -47.61 16.42
CA SER A 333 -13.17 -46.99 15.80
C SER A 333 -12.45 -47.90 14.79
N VAL A 334 -12.43 -49.22 15.02
CA VAL A 334 -11.78 -50.18 14.13
C VAL A 334 -12.52 -50.32 12.79
N VAL A 335 -13.86 -50.24 12.81
CA VAL A 335 -14.69 -50.30 11.59
C VAL A 335 -14.46 -49.08 10.69
N ILE A 336 -14.32 -47.88 11.29
CA ILE A 336 -14.08 -46.63 10.55
C ILE A 336 -12.74 -46.69 9.80
N VAL A 337 -11.67 -47.19 10.44
CA VAL A 337 -10.35 -47.33 9.80
C VAL A 337 -10.37 -48.41 8.70
N ALA A 338 -11.10 -49.51 8.89
CA ALA A 338 -11.21 -50.56 7.89
C ALA A 338 -11.94 -50.12 6.61
N VAL A 339 -13.04 -49.35 6.73
CA VAL A 339 -13.80 -48.83 5.58
C VAL A 339 -13.03 -47.73 4.82
N ALA A 340 -12.17 -46.98 5.51
CA ALA A 340 -11.31 -45.98 4.88
C ALA A 340 -10.21 -46.57 3.96
N ALA A 341 -9.85 -47.85 4.14
CA ALA A 341 -8.83 -48.54 3.35
C ALA A 341 -9.38 -49.21 2.06
N GLY A 342 -10.70 -49.20 1.83
CA GLY A 342 -11.31 -49.86 0.67
C GLY A 342 -12.71 -49.33 0.33
N GLY A 343 -12.77 -48.34 -0.57
CA GLY A 343 -14.01 -47.90 -1.23
C GLY A 343 -14.89 -46.88 -0.47
N GLY A 344 -14.61 -46.58 0.80
CA GLY A 344 -15.49 -45.76 1.65
C GLY A 344 -15.81 -44.33 1.21
N TYR A 345 -15.05 -43.75 0.26
CA TYR A 345 -15.28 -42.38 -0.23
C TYR A 345 -16.54 -42.25 -1.10
N PHE A 346 -16.92 -43.30 -1.84
CA PHE A 346 -18.01 -43.24 -2.83
C PHE A 346 -19.42 -43.44 -2.27
N THR A 347 -19.60 -43.63 -0.95
CA THR A 347 -20.88 -43.98 -0.33
C THR A 347 -21.34 -43.01 0.77
N GLN A 348 -20.70 -41.84 0.94
CA GLN A 348 -20.93 -40.96 2.08
C GLN A 348 -22.41 -40.57 2.27
N ASP A 349 -23.14 -40.29 1.19
CA ASP A 349 -24.51 -39.79 1.23
C ASP A 349 -25.51 -40.81 1.79
N MET A 350 -25.17 -42.11 1.77
CA MET A 350 -26.01 -43.19 2.29
C MET A 350 -25.96 -43.34 3.82
N TRP A 351 -24.91 -42.85 4.49
CA TRP A 351 -24.70 -43.06 5.93
C TRP A 351 -24.52 -41.77 6.74
N LEU A 352 -23.97 -40.70 6.14
CA LEU A 352 -23.78 -39.41 6.81
C LEU A 352 -25.08 -38.79 7.37
N PRO A 353 -26.26 -38.86 6.70
CA PRO A 353 -27.51 -38.34 7.26
C PRO A 353 -27.96 -39.09 8.53
N LYS A 354 -27.78 -40.42 8.56
CA LYS A 354 -28.16 -41.27 9.69
C LYS A 354 -27.27 -41.00 10.91
N VAL A 355 -25.97 -40.80 10.68
CA VAL A 355 -25.03 -40.41 11.76
C VAL A 355 -25.34 -39.03 12.30
N LYS A 356 -25.68 -38.04 11.45
CA LYS A 356 -26.13 -36.72 11.92
C LYS A 356 -27.40 -36.79 12.78
N ALA A 357 -28.39 -37.59 12.36
CA ALA A 357 -29.63 -37.78 13.11
C ALA A 357 -29.39 -38.39 14.50
N GLU A 358 -28.57 -39.44 14.60
CA GLU A 358 -28.30 -40.10 15.87
C GLU A 358 -27.45 -39.23 16.82
N ILE A 359 -26.54 -38.40 16.29
CA ILE A 359 -25.78 -37.40 17.06
C ILE A 359 -26.71 -36.32 17.63
N ALA A 360 -27.65 -35.78 16.83
CA ALA A 360 -28.62 -34.80 17.32
C ALA A 360 -29.48 -35.38 18.46
N LYS A 361 -29.91 -36.64 18.31
CA LYS A 361 -30.69 -37.39 19.30
C LYS A 361 -29.92 -37.67 20.59
N LEU A 362 -28.60 -37.90 20.50
CA LEU A 362 -27.69 -38.02 21.65
C LEU A 362 -27.48 -36.70 22.41
N LEU A 363 -27.57 -35.56 21.73
CA LEU A 363 -27.31 -34.23 22.31
C LEU A 363 -28.53 -33.53 22.90
N LYS A 364 -29.76 -34.02 22.66
CA LYS A 364 -31.03 -33.43 23.15
C LYS A 364 -31.17 -31.92 22.87
N ILE A 365 -30.72 -31.47 21.70
CA ILE A 365 -30.93 -30.09 21.25
C ILE A 365 -32.34 -30.02 20.65
N ASP A 366 -33.25 -29.32 21.33
CA ASP A 366 -34.58 -29.01 20.82
C ASP A 366 -34.49 -27.84 19.84
N VAL A 367 -35.15 -27.94 18.68
CA VAL A 367 -34.93 -27.02 17.54
C VAL A 367 -36.19 -26.19 17.27
N ALA A 368 -36.44 -25.22 18.16
CA ALA A 368 -37.43 -24.17 17.97
C ALA A 368 -37.05 -22.92 18.80
N ASP A 369 -36.43 -21.93 18.15
CA ASP A 369 -36.08 -20.64 18.77
C ASP A 369 -36.81 -19.48 18.05
N PRO A 370 -37.62 -18.65 18.77
CA PRO A 370 -38.43 -17.58 18.17
C PRO A 370 -37.65 -16.38 17.60
N GLN A 371 -36.31 -16.40 17.55
CA GLN A 371 -35.50 -15.28 17.03
C GLN A 371 -35.82 -14.87 15.58
N ASN A 372 -36.23 -15.79 14.71
CA ASN A 372 -36.47 -15.49 13.28
C ASN A 372 -37.59 -14.46 13.05
N GLN A 373 -38.68 -14.49 13.84
CA GLN A 373 -39.83 -13.60 13.61
C GLN A 373 -39.48 -12.11 13.72
N ARG A 374 -38.47 -11.76 14.52
CA ARG A 374 -37.96 -10.38 14.62
C ARG A 374 -37.08 -9.98 13.44
N LEU A 375 -36.38 -10.93 12.82
CA LEU A 375 -35.61 -10.69 11.59
C LEU A 375 -36.55 -10.47 10.41
N ASP A 376 -37.65 -11.21 10.32
CA ASP A 376 -38.68 -11.03 9.30
C ASP A 376 -39.36 -9.65 9.45
N GLU A 377 -39.75 -9.24 10.67
CA GLU A 377 -40.34 -7.92 10.93
C GLU A 377 -39.37 -6.75 10.62
N LEU A 378 -38.08 -6.91 10.93
CA LEU A 378 -37.05 -5.92 10.59
C LEU A 378 -36.77 -5.85 9.08
N SER A 379 -36.81 -6.98 8.38
CA SER A 379 -36.61 -7.03 6.93
C SER A 379 -37.75 -6.35 6.18
N ALA A 380 -39.00 -6.65 6.56
CA ALA A 380 -40.18 -5.99 5.97
C ALA A 380 -40.20 -4.47 6.17
N ARG A 381 -39.63 -3.97 7.29
CA ARG A 381 -39.43 -2.53 7.51
C ARG A 381 -38.32 -1.95 6.61
N LEU A 382 -37.26 -2.70 6.35
CA LEU A 382 -36.17 -2.29 5.46
C LEU A 382 -36.65 -2.20 4.01
N ASP A 383 -37.38 -3.21 3.53
CA ASP A 383 -38.02 -3.23 2.20
C ASP A 383 -38.97 -2.03 2.01
N SER A 384 -39.68 -1.62 3.07
CA SER A 384 -40.57 -0.44 3.06
C SER A 384 -39.84 0.92 3.02
N LEU A 385 -38.53 0.93 3.27
CA LEU A 385 -37.67 2.12 3.21
C LEU A 385 -36.86 2.17 1.91
N GLU A 386 -36.37 1.03 1.41
CA GLU A 386 -35.63 0.93 0.14
C GLU A 386 -36.53 1.07 -1.10
N SER A 387 -37.86 0.97 -0.94
CA SER A 387 -38.85 1.15 -2.01
C SER A 387 -39.24 2.60 -2.32
N LYS A 388 -38.59 3.61 -1.70
CA LYS A 388 -38.68 5.01 -2.13
C LYS A 388 -37.55 5.35 -3.11
N PRO A 389 -37.86 5.85 -4.33
CA PRO A 389 -36.83 6.29 -5.28
C PRO A 389 -35.93 7.41 -4.72
N SER A 390 -34.72 7.50 -5.28
CA SER A 390 -33.82 8.64 -5.06
C SER A 390 -34.51 9.96 -5.42
N ALA A 391 -34.16 11.04 -4.71
CA ALA A 391 -34.58 12.38 -5.09
C ALA A 391 -34.09 12.70 -6.52
N GLU A 392 -35.01 13.19 -7.35
CA GLU A 392 -34.72 13.82 -8.63
C GLU A 392 -34.11 15.21 -8.41
N PRO A 393 -33.49 15.85 -9.44
CA PRO A 393 -33.16 17.26 -9.37
C PRO A 393 -34.42 18.06 -9.03
N ILE A 394 -34.33 18.98 -8.07
CA ILE A 394 -35.47 19.82 -7.70
C ILE A 394 -35.76 20.75 -8.87
N ASP A 395 -36.81 20.43 -9.64
CA ASP A 395 -37.32 21.33 -10.66
C ASP A 395 -37.92 22.56 -9.98
N ILE A 396 -37.28 23.70 -10.19
CA ILE A 396 -37.68 24.99 -9.65
C ILE A 396 -38.68 25.72 -10.56
N GLN A 397 -38.94 25.27 -11.79
CA GLN A 397 -39.98 25.84 -12.66
C GLN A 397 -41.36 25.90 -11.96
N PRO A 398 -41.92 24.80 -11.42
CA PRO A 398 -43.20 24.84 -10.70
C PRO A 398 -43.20 25.63 -9.37
N ILE A 399 -42.05 26.20 -8.97
CA ILE A 399 -41.94 27.19 -7.89
C ILE A 399 -41.86 28.61 -8.49
N GLN A 400 -41.08 28.82 -9.54
CA GLN A 400 -40.98 30.09 -10.27
C GLN A 400 -42.31 30.49 -10.91
N ASP A 401 -43.03 29.54 -11.54
CA ASP A 401 -44.38 29.75 -12.09
C ASP A 401 -45.36 30.22 -11.01
N LYS A 402 -45.28 29.62 -9.80
CA LYS A 402 -46.13 30.00 -8.67
C LYS A 402 -45.75 31.34 -8.05
N VAL A 403 -44.47 31.71 -8.08
CA VAL A 403 -44.04 33.06 -7.69
C VAL A 403 -44.59 34.09 -8.69
N ALA A 404 -44.50 33.83 -10.00
CA ALA A 404 -45.09 34.71 -11.01
C ALA A 404 -46.63 34.80 -10.92
N GLU A 405 -47.31 33.69 -10.65
CA GLU A 405 -48.76 33.64 -10.40
C GLU A 405 -49.14 34.45 -9.15
N LEU A 406 -48.39 34.32 -8.05
CA LEU A 406 -48.59 35.08 -6.81
C LEU A 406 -48.26 36.57 -6.99
N GLU A 407 -47.23 36.94 -7.73
CA GLU A 407 -46.92 38.34 -8.07
C GLU A 407 -48.02 38.97 -8.93
N GLY A 408 -48.56 38.21 -9.90
CA GLY A 408 -49.74 38.60 -10.67
C GLY A 408 -50.97 38.82 -9.78
N ALA A 409 -51.28 37.87 -8.89
CA ALA A 409 -52.39 37.96 -7.96
C ALA A 409 -52.24 39.14 -6.96
N VAL A 410 -51.04 39.36 -6.42
CA VAL A 410 -50.73 40.51 -5.55
C VAL A 410 -50.88 41.83 -6.30
N THR A 411 -50.53 41.87 -7.58
CA THR A 411 -50.72 43.07 -8.42
C THR A 411 -52.21 43.33 -8.70
N ALA A 412 -53.02 42.28 -8.90
CA ALA A 412 -54.46 42.38 -9.04
C ALA A 412 -55.12 42.88 -7.74
N LEU A 413 -54.88 42.24 -6.59
CA LEU A 413 -55.42 42.68 -5.29
C LEU A 413 -54.98 44.10 -4.93
N LYS A 414 -53.74 44.49 -5.22
CA LYS A 414 -53.24 45.86 -5.00
C LYS A 414 -54.01 46.90 -5.84
N THR A 415 -54.47 46.50 -7.03
CA THR A 415 -55.31 47.35 -7.89
C THR A 415 -56.74 47.43 -7.34
N GLU A 416 -57.33 46.29 -6.97
CA GLU A 416 -58.69 46.19 -6.42
C GLU A 416 -58.85 46.97 -5.09
N VAL A 417 -57.88 46.86 -4.18
CA VAL A 417 -57.81 47.64 -2.93
C VAL A 417 -57.68 49.14 -3.18
N SER A 418 -57.09 49.58 -4.31
CA SER A 418 -56.97 51.00 -4.64
C SER A 418 -58.29 51.64 -5.13
N THR A 419 -59.30 50.83 -5.45
CA THR A 419 -60.63 51.27 -5.92
C THR A 419 -61.73 51.28 -4.85
N ILE A 420 -61.42 50.95 -3.59
CA ILE A 420 -62.41 50.92 -2.51
C ILE A 420 -62.56 52.31 -1.87
N GLU A 421 -63.58 53.07 -2.31
CA GLU A 421 -63.99 54.30 -1.61
C GLU A 421 -64.64 53.97 -0.25
N ILE A 422 -64.21 54.67 0.80
CA ILE A 422 -64.55 54.32 2.19
C ILE A 422 -65.93 54.87 2.57
N THR A 423 -66.93 53.99 2.68
CA THR A 423 -68.21 54.29 3.35
C THR A 423 -68.27 53.62 4.73
N ASN A 424 -68.14 54.44 5.78
CA ASN A 424 -67.89 54.02 7.16
C ASN A 424 -69.10 53.39 7.87
N THR A 425 -69.10 52.05 8.05
CA THR A 425 -69.77 51.37 9.19
C THR A 425 -69.25 49.93 9.40
N GLY A 426 -68.51 49.66 10.48
CA GLY A 426 -68.33 48.29 10.98
C GLY A 426 -67.08 48.00 11.81
N THR A 427 -67.24 47.49 13.03
CA THR A 427 -66.10 47.08 13.89
C THR A 427 -65.38 45.80 13.46
N GLY A 428 -65.79 45.16 12.36
CA GLY A 428 -65.14 43.98 11.79
C GLY A 428 -63.88 44.29 10.96
N GLU A 429 -63.85 45.43 10.26
CA GLU A 429 -62.78 45.74 9.29
C GLU A 429 -61.40 45.91 9.94
N VAL A 430 -61.35 46.30 11.22
CA VAL A 430 -60.11 46.46 11.98
C VAL A 430 -59.33 45.14 12.14
N ALA A 431 -60.01 43.99 12.07
CA ALA A 431 -59.36 42.68 12.06
C ALA A 431 -58.70 42.40 10.70
N GLY A 432 -59.44 42.56 9.60
CA GLY A 432 -58.91 42.37 8.24
C GLY A 432 -57.79 43.37 7.89
N LEU A 433 -57.91 44.62 8.32
CA LEU A 433 -56.85 45.63 8.17
C LEU A 433 -55.57 45.26 8.93
N LYS A 434 -55.67 44.65 10.12
CA LYS A 434 -54.50 44.11 10.83
C LYS A 434 -53.86 42.96 10.06
N GLU A 435 -54.67 42.03 9.56
CA GLU A 435 -54.18 40.88 8.80
C GLU A 435 -53.51 41.30 7.49
N LEU A 436 -54.06 42.28 6.77
CA LEU A 436 -53.46 42.84 5.55
C LEU A 436 -52.13 43.57 5.81
N VAL A 437 -52.04 44.33 6.90
CA VAL A 437 -50.79 44.99 7.34
C VAL A 437 -49.75 43.96 7.75
N GLN A 438 -50.15 42.89 8.44
CA GLN A 438 -49.29 41.78 8.83
C GLN A 438 -48.74 41.06 7.58
N LEU A 439 -49.61 40.71 6.62
CA LEU A 439 -49.23 40.07 5.36
C LEU A 439 -48.22 40.92 4.57
N LYS A 440 -48.39 42.25 4.53
CA LYS A 440 -47.46 43.15 3.87
C LYS A 440 -46.08 43.16 4.55
N ALA A 441 -46.04 43.20 5.88
CA ALA A 441 -44.80 43.16 6.64
C ALA A 441 -44.06 41.82 6.46
N ASP A 442 -44.79 40.71 6.44
CA ASP A 442 -44.23 39.38 6.21
C ASP A 442 -43.74 39.19 4.75
N ASN A 443 -44.40 39.81 3.77
CA ASN A 443 -43.94 39.80 2.37
C ASN A 443 -42.68 40.68 2.14
N GLU A 444 -42.62 41.86 2.77
CA GLU A 444 -41.39 42.69 2.77
C GLU A 444 -40.21 41.95 3.45
N ARG A 445 -40.50 41.17 4.50
CA ARG A 445 -39.51 40.30 5.17
C ARG A 445 -39.07 39.12 4.30
N LEU A 446 -39.97 38.52 3.51
CA LEU A 446 -39.63 37.46 2.56
C LEU A 446 -38.71 37.98 1.45
N ALA A 447 -38.99 39.17 0.89
CA ALA A 447 -38.11 39.80 -0.11
C ALA A 447 -36.68 40.08 0.43
N GLN A 448 -36.56 40.48 1.70
CA GLN A 448 -35.27 40.62 2.38
C GLN A 448 -34.56 39.27 2.54
N LEU A 449 -35.27 38.21 2.93
CA LEU A 449 -34.71 36.86 3.07
C LEU A 449 -34.23 36.26 1.73
N VAL A 450 -34.97 36.48 0.63
CA VAL A 450 -34.54 36.07 -0.72
C VAL A 450 -33.25 36.79 -1.14
N THR A 451 -33.15 38.08 -0.84
CA THR A 451 -31.94 38.88 -1.13
C THR A 451 -30.73 38.37 -0.34
N GLU A 452 -30.90 38.14 0.97
CA GLU A 452 -29.86 37.58 1.85
C GLU A 452 -29.41 36.18 1.40
N LEU A 453 -30.34 35.32 0.98
CA LEU A 453 -30.03 33.99 0.47
C LEU A 453 -29.26 34.04 -0.86
N ASN A 454 -29.59 34.96 -1.76
CA ASN A 454 -28.86 35.15 -3.02
C ASN A 454 -27.42 35.62 -2.78
N ASN A 455 -27.21 36.55 -1.85
CA ASN A 455 -25.87 37.00 -1.45
C ASN A 455 -25.05 35.84 -0.88
N ARG A 456 -25.61 35.10 0.08
CA ARG A 456 -24.96 33.91 0.67
C ARG A 456 -24.63 32.83 -0.36
N LEU A 457 -25.50 32.60 -1.34
CA LEU A 457 -25.23 31.66 -2.44
C LEU A 457 -24.01 32.12 -3.25
N THR A 458 -23.96 33.41 -3.59
CA THR A 458 -22.84 34.02 -4.32
C THR A 458 -21.52 33.90 -3.55
N ASP A 459 -21.54 34.17 -2.23
CA ASP A 459 -20.37 34.04 -1.35
C ASP A 459 -19.89 32.58 -1.25
N VAL A 460 -20.82 31.62 -1.12
CA VAL A 460 -20.51 30.19 -1.05
C VAL A 460 -19.96 29.66 -2.38
N GLU A 461 -20.50 30.12 -3.51
CA GLU A 461 -19.97 29.76 -4.83
C GLU A 461 -18.57 30.35 -5.07
N ALA A 462 -18.33 31.61 -4.70
CA ALA A 462 -17.01 32.25 -4.78
C ALA A 462 -15.99 31.55 -3.88
N ALA A 463 -16.34 31.24 -2.62
CA ALA A 463 -15.49 30.49 -1.70
C ALA A 463 -15.19 29.08 -2.22
N ARG A 464 -16.18 28.39 -2.81
CA ARG A 464 -16.00 27.07 -3.43
C ARG A 464 -15.11 27.11 -4.67
N LEU A 465 -15.15 28.19 -5.45
CA LEU A 465 -14.28 28.39 -6.61
C LEU A 465 -12.83 28.63 -6.17
N ALA A 466 -12.61 29.46 -5.15
CA ALA A 466 -11.29 29.71 -4.56
C ALA A 466 -10.70 28.45 -3.89
N ALA A 467 -11.51 27.66 -3.19
CA ALA A 467 -11.08 26.39 -2.61
C ALA A 467 -10.67 25.37 -3.68
N ARG A 468 -11.37 25.34 -4.83
CA ARG A 468 -10.99 24.53 -5.99
C ARG A 468 -9.64 24.96 -6.57
N SER A 469 -9.46 26.24 -6.91
CA SER A 469 -8.18 26.71 -7.49
C SER A 469 -6.99 26.52 -6.53
N SER A 470 -7.20 26.64 -5.22
CA SER A 470 -6.18 26.32 -4.21
C SER A 470 -5.85 24.82 -4.17
N SER A 471 -6.85 23.95 -4.22
CA SER A 471 -6.68 22.49 -4.34
C SER A 471 -5.93 22.11 -5.63
N ASP A 472 -6.32 22.70 -6.76
CA ASP A 472 -5.77 22.36 -8.07
C ASP A 472 -4.30 22.81 -8.18
N ASN A 473 -3.94 23.99 -7.65
CA ASN A 473 -2.53 24.40 -7.56
C ASN A 473 -1.72 23.53 -6.60
N ALA A 474 -2.29 23.15 -5.44
CA ALA A 474 -1.61 22.27 -4.49
C ALA A 474 -1.37 20.86 -5.07
N GLN A 475 -2.28 20.34 -5.91
CA GLN A 475 -2.08 19.10 -6.66
C GLN A 475 -0.98 19.25 -7.74
N ALA A 476 -0.95 20.37 -8.46
CA ALA A 476 0.13 20.67 -9.42
C ALA A 476 1.50 20.75 -8.74
N LEU A 477 1.57 21.36 -7.55
CA LEU A 477 2.78 21.42 -6.71
C LEU A 477 3.26 20.05 -6.24
N VAL A 478 2.35 19.13 -5.87
CA VAL A 478 2.72 17.73 -5.58
C VAL A 478 3.29 17.05 -6.83
N ALA A 479 2.66 17.24 -7.99
CA ALA A 479 3.11 16.62 -9.24
C ALA A 479 4.49 17.13 -9.70
N SER A 480 4.72 18.45 -9.68
CA SER A 480 6.00 19.05 -10.07
C SER A 480 7.13 18.68 -9.10
N LEU A 481 6.88 18.70 -7.79
CA LEU A 481 7.88 18.26 -6.80
C LEU A 481 8.19 16.75 -6.92
N SER A 482 7.21 15.94 -7.31
CA SER A 482 7.40 14.50 -7.57
C SER A 482 8.24 14.25 -8.83
N ALA A 483 8.02 15.00 -9.90
CA ALA A 483 8.85 14.97 -11.11
C ALA A 483 10.30 15.38 -10.81
N LEU A 484 10.50 16.49 -10.09
CA LEU A 484 11.81 16.95 -9.63
C LEU A 484 12.53 15.88 -8.79
N ARG A 485 11.81 15.21 -7.87
CA ARG A 485 12.36 14.10 -7.08
C ARG A 485 12.83 12.91 -7.92
N GLU A 486 12.11 12.57 -8.99
CA GLU A 486 12.48 11.46 -9.87
C GLU A 486 13.71 11.80 -10.71
N VAL A 487 13.79 13.00 -11.29
CA VAL A 487 15.00 13.45 -12.01
C VAL A 487 16.20 13.51 -11.06
N MET A 488 16.02 14.00 -9.82
CA MET A 488 17.04 13.92 -8.76
C MET A 488 17.35 12.49 -8.28
N ARG A 489 16.69 11.41 -8.71
CA ARG A 489 17.21 10.04 -8.48
C ARG A 489 18.38 9.73 -9.40
N THR A 490 18.46 10.40 -10.54
CA THR A 490 19.60 10.36 -11.46
C THR A 490 20.68 11.37 -11.05
N SER A 491 21.71 11.51 -11.87
CA SER A 491 22.74 12.57 -11.72
C SER A 491 22.68 13.59 -12.87
N SER A 492 21.52 13.82 -13.50
CA SER A 492 21.35 14.86 -14.52
C SER A 492 20.97 16.20 -13.92
N GLY A 493 21.08 17.27 -14.71
CA GLY A 493 20.37 18.52 -14.48
C GLY A 493 18.84 18.33 -14.49
N PHE A 494 18.14 19.33 -13.95
CA PHE A 494 16.71 19.37 -13.68
C PHE A 494 16.13 20.81 -13.81
N GLU A 495 16.75 21.65 -14.65
CA GLU A 495 16.36 23.05 -14.87
C GLU A 495 14.87 23.20 -15.28
N SER A 496 14.36 22.29 -16.12
CA SER A 496 12.97 22.24 -16.58
C SER A 496 11.97 21.99 -15.45
N GLU A 497 12.29 21.02 -14.58
CA GLU A 497 11.47 20.59 -13.46
C GLU A 497 11.46 21.66 -12.36
N LEU A 498 12.63 22.28 -12.10
CA LEU A 498 12.74 23.36 -11.13
C LEU A 498 12.03 24.64 -11.62
N ALA A 499 12.15 25.01 -12.89
CA ALA A 499 11.41 26.13 -13.46
C ALA A 499 9.89 25.91 -13.43
N THR A 500 9.43 24.66 -13.62
CA THR A 500 8.02 24.30 -13.48
C THR A 500 7.54 24.45 -12.03
N LEU A 501 8.34 24.00 -11.05
CA LEU A 501 8.04 24.19 -9.63
C LEU A 501 8.05 25.68 -9.25
N GLN A 502 9.03 26.45 -9.73
CA GLN A 502 9.13 27.90 -9.51
C GLN A 502 7.92 28.67 -10.05
N ALA A 503 7.36 28.27 -11.20
CA ALA A 503 6.17 28.89 -11.76
C ALA A 503 4.89 28.63 -10.92
N LEU A 504 4.82 27.49 -10.22
CA LEU A 504 3.71 27.12 -9.34
C LEU A 504 3.87 27.63 -7.90
N ALA A 505 5.11 27.90 -7.48
CA ALA A 505 5.50 28.37 -6.16
C ALA A 505 5.26 29.88 -5.92
N GLN A 506 4.91 30.65 -6.96
CA GLN A 506 4.87 32.12 -6.90
C GLN A 506 3.96 32.64 -5.77
N GLY A 507 4.54 33.41 -4.86
CA GLY A 507 3.87 33.96 -3.69
C GLY A 507 3.92 33.09 -2.43
N ASP A 508 4.55 31.92 -2.48
CA ASP A 508 4.83 31.09 -1.31
C ASP A 508 6.32 31.08 -0.96
N VAL A 509 6.67 31.90 0.04
CA VAL A 509 8.05 32.11 0.51
C VAL A 509 8.78 30.79 0.84
N THR A 510 8.08 29.78 1.34
CA THR A 510 8.68 28.49 1.73
C THR A 510 9.09 27.67 0.51
N LEU A 511 8.33 27.80 -0.58
CA LEU A 511 8.59 27.11 -1.84
C LEU A 511 9.60 27.88 -2.69
N GLU A 512 9.56 29.22 -2.65
CA GLU A 512 10.57 30.09 -3.25
C GLU A 512 11.96 29.85 -2.62
N GLU A 513 12.07 29.79 -1.28
CA GLU A 513 13.33 29.47 -0.59
C GLU A 513 13.85 28.06 -0.97
N GLY A 514 12.96 27.06 -0.98
CA GLY A 514 13.31 25.69 -1.36
C GLY A 514 13.73 25.54 -2.82
N VAL A 515 13.21 26.38 -3.72
CA VAL A 515 13.64 26.46 -5.12
C VAL A 515 15.01 27.12 -5.24
N ASP A 516 15.25 28.24 -4.57
CA ASP A 516 16.53 28.96 -4.61
C ASP A 516 17.70 28.11 -4.06
N GLN A 517 17.46 27.31 -3.01
CA GLN A 517 18.45 26.35 -2.49
C GLN A 517 18.87 25.28 -3.51
N LEU A 518 17.99 24.92 -4.47
CA LEU A 518 18.26 23.93 -5.52
C LEU A 518 18.82 24.55 -6.81
N ASN A 519 18.56 25.84 -7.04
CA ASN A 519 18.90 26.57 -8.27
C ASN A 519 20.40 26.49 -8.62
N ALA A 520 21.27 26.55 -7.60
CA ALA A 520 22.72 26.41 -7.74
C ALA A 520 23.19 25.06 -8.33
N TYR A 521 22.35 24.02 -8.31
CA TYR A 521 22.65 22.68 -8.81
C TYR A 521 21.79 22.26 -10.02
N ALA A 522 20.81 23.08 -10.41
CA ALA A 522 19.80 22.70 -11.39
C ALA A 522 20.38 22.34 -12.76
N LYS A 523 21.46 23.01 -13.17
CA LYS A 523 22.11 22.83 -14.47
C LYS A 523 22.99 21.58 -14.54
N ASP A 524 23.98 21.49 -13.64
CA ASP A 524 25.00 20.44 -13.69
C ASP A 524 24.54 19.13 -13.02
N GLY A 525 23.43 19.19 -12.26
CA GLY A 525 22.84 18.06 -11.55
C GLY A 525 23.48 17.81 -10.19
N ILE A 526 22.90 16.88 -9.44
CA ILE A 526 23.41 16.43 -8.13
C ILE A 526 23.68 14.94 -8.19
N SER A 527 24.91 14.53 -7.83
CA SER A 527 25.29 13.11 -7.75
C SER A 527 24.27 12.28 -6.97
N SER A 528 23.62 11.34 -7.67
CA SER A 528 22.71 10.36 -7.07
C SER A 528 23.41 9.56 -5.97
N LYS A 529 22.66 9.05 -4.97
CA LYS A 529 23.23 8.21 -3.91
C LYS A 529 23.98 7.00 -4.48
N ALA A 530 23.48 6.41 -5.57
CA ALA A 530 24.17 5.33 -6.28
C ALA A 530 25.52 5.77 -6.87
N ALA A 531 25.61 6.97 -7.47
CA ALA A 531 26.87 7.52 -7.96
C ALA A 531 27.85 7.88 -6.83
N LEU A 532 27.35 8.40 -5.70
CA LEU A 532 28.17 8.66 -4.50
C LEU A 532 28.71 7.37 -3.89
N MET A 533 27.89 6.30 -3.80
CA MET A 533 28.34 4.98 -3.35
C MET A 533 29.36 4.36 -4.31
N ALA A 534 29.16 4.47 -5.63
CA ALA A 534 30.06 3.90 -6.64
C ALA A 534 31.40 4.65 -6.75
N SER A 535 31.42 5.96 -6.50
CA SER A 535 32.65 6.77 -6.49
C SER A 535 33.44 6.67 -5.19
N PHE A 536 32.79 6.29 -4.08
CA PHE A 536 33.44 6.15 -2.77
C PHE A 536 34.65 5.21 -2.80
N ASP A 537 34.57 4.08 -3.51
CA ASP A 537 35.70 3.14 -3.60
C ASP A 537 36.96 3.78 -4.22
N SER A 538 36.82 4.76 -5.14
CA SER A 538 37.99 5.52 -5.65
C SER A 538 38.54 6.45 -4.57
N VAL A 539 37.66 7.22 -3.92
CA VAL A 539 38.01 8.19 -2.88
C VAL A 539 38.72 7.50 -1.71
N ALA A 540 38.22 6.34 -1.26
CA ALA A 540 38.88 5.51 -0.26
C ALA A 540 40.30 5.11 -0.67
N ASN A 541 40.51 4.68 -1.93
CA ASN A 541 41.84 4.34 -2.44
C ASN A 541 42.77 5.56 -2.51
N ASP A 542 42.26 6.74 -2.86
CA ASP A 542 43.06 7.96 -2.96
C ASP A 542 43.39 8.56 -1.57
N ILE A 543 42.50 8.42 -0.58
CA ILE A 543 42.82 8.68 0.84
C ILE A 543 43.92 7.73 1.32
N VAL A 544 43.80 6.42 1.05
CA VAL A 544 44.84 5.41 1.40
C VAL A 544 46.20 5.75 0.77
N ARG A 545 46.22 6.27 -0.47
CA ARG A 545 47.44 6.77 -1.14
C ARG A 545 47.98 8.03 -0.48
N ALA A 546 47.14 8.98 -0.11
CA ALA A 546 47.55 10.22 0.55
C ALA A 546 48.25 9.97 1.91
N VAL A 547 47.78 8.97 2.67
CA VAL A 547 48.41 8.52 3.93
C VAL A 547 49.82 7.93 3.71
N ALA A 548 50.09 7.36 2.53
CA ALA A 548 51.35 6.69 2.23
C ALA A 548 52.49 7.63 1.77
N ILE A 549 52.23 8.94 1.61
CA ILE A 549 53.19 9.92 1.08
C ILE A 549 53.48 10.98 2.17
N PRO A 550 54.44 10.74 3.09
CA PRO A 550 54.86 11.75 4.05
C PRO A 550 55.58 12.91 3.37
N GLU A 551 55.37 14.13 3.87
CA GLU A 551 56.07 15.31 3.36
C GLU A 551 57.50 15.41 3.92
N GLY A 552 58.48 15.61 3.02
CA GLY A 552 59.72 16.30 3.39
C GLY A 552 60.80 15.53 4.17
N ALA A 553 61.12 14.28 3.82
CA ALA A 553 62.40 13.68 4.22
C ALA A 553 62.94 12.68 3.17
N GLY A 554 64.27 12.61 3.04
CA GLY A 554 64.94 11.75 2.07
C GLY A 554 65.27 10.33 2.59
N TRP A 555 65.13 9.37 1.69
CA TRP A 555 65.91 8.12 1.61
C TRP A 555 65.92 7.14 2.82
N VAL A 556 64.82 6.36 2.92
CA VAL A 556 64.78 4.88 3.05
C VAL A 556 65.42 4.17 4.26
N GLU A 557 66.67 4.45 4.65
CA GLU A 557 67.51 3.42 5.31
C GLU A 557 67.21 3.16 6.81
N GLN A 558 66.45 4.03 7.47
CA GLN A 558 66.11 3.87 8.90
C GLN A 558 64.76 3.13 9.13
N THR A 559 63.86 3.11 8.15
CA THR A 559 62.43 2.78 8.36
C THR A 559 62.12 1.29 8.44
N ILE A 560 63.01 0.43 7.91
CA ILE A 560 62.80 -1.03 7.84
C ILE A 560 62.58 -1.68 9.24
N LYS A 561 63.05 -1.06 10.33
CA LYS A 561 62.82 -1.54 11.70
C LYS A 561 61.39 -1.39 12.24
N ASN A 562 60.51 -0.62 11.58
CA ASN A 562 59.09 -0.53 11.95
C ASN A 562 58.16 -1.34 11.03
N ILE A 563 58.69 -1.99 9.98
CA ILE A 563 57.86 -2.70 8.98
C ILE A 563 57.37 -4.07 9.48
N THR A 564 58.00 -4.66 10.49
CA THR A 564 57.60 -5.97 11.07
C THR A 564 56.75 -5.88 12.34
N SER A 565 56.59 -4.72 12.97
CA SER A 565 55.69 -4.53 14.12
C SER A 565 54.23 -4.25 13.74
N LEU A 566 53.96 -3.89 12.48
CA LEU A 566 52.61 -3.71 11.93
C LEU A 566 51.97 -5.01 11.39
N VAL A 567 52.58 -6.18 11.61
CA VAL A 567 51.99 -7.49 11.28
C VAL A 567 51.03 -7.95 12.39
N SER A 568 49.99 -7.16 12.65
CA SER A 568 48.81 -7.60 13.42
C SER A 568 47.55 -6.75 13.19
N ILE A 569 47.12 -6.59 11.94
CA ILE A 569 45.68 -6.60 11.63
C ILE A 569 45.44 -7.59 10.48
N ARG A 570 44.50 -8.51 10.69
CA ARG A 570 44.09 -9.51 9.71
C ARG A 570 43.20 -8.83 8.66
N ARG A 571 43.45 -9.05 7.37
CA ARG A 571 42.45 -8.73 6.33
C ARG A 571 41.25 -9.67 6.48
N ALA A 572 40.27 -9.20 7.24
CA ALA A 572 38.93 -9.74 7.37
C ALA A 572 37.96 -8.54 7.36
N PRO A 573 36.73 -8.67 6.84
CA PRO A 573 35.74 -7.60 6.92
C PRO A 573 35.37 -7.33 8.39
N GLY A 574 35.48 -6.08 8.82
CA GLY A 574 35.16 -5.65 10.19
C GLY A 574 36.35 -5.67 11.17
N ASN A 575 37.35 -4.80 10.93
CA ASN A 575 38.35 -4.43 11.94
C ASN A 575 38.22 -2.93 12.22
N GLN A 576 37.43 -2.54 13.23
CA GLN A 576 36.96 -1.17 13.44
C GLN A 576 37.83 -0.34 14.40
N ASP A 577 38.74 -0.98 15.14
CA ASP A 577 39.41 -0.42 16.32
C ASP A 577 40.63 0.44 15.99
N GLY A 578 40.42 1.57 15.29
CA GLY A 578 41.50 2.50 14.95
C GLY A 578 41.04 3.94 14.70
N ASP A 579 41.66 4.89 15.40
CA ASP A 579 41.47 6.33 15.20
C ASP A 579 42.26 6.90 14.02
N GLY A 580 43.18 6.11 13.44
CA GLY A 580 43.95 6.53 12.26
C GLY A 580 43.11 6.60 10.98
N PRO A 581 43.58 7.30 9.93
CA PRO A 581 42.83 7.53 8.68
C PRO A 581 42.22 6.29 8.03
N LEU A 582 42.86 5.12 8.14
CA LEU A 582 42.34 3.86 7.60
C LEU A 582 41.09 3.35 8.35
N GLY A 583 41.00 3.60 9.66
CA GLY A 583 39.81 3.28 10.45
C GLY A 583 38.67 4.25 10.18
N ILE A 584 38.98 5.54 10.03
CA ILE A 584 38.03 6.58 9.58
C ILE A 584 37.43 6.20 8.23
N VAL A 585 38.25 5.82 7.23
CA VAL A 585 37.77 5.34 5.93
C VAL A 585 36.88 4.10 6.06
N ALA A 586 37.24 3.12 6.91
CA ALA A 586 36.43 1.91 7.10
C ALA A 586 35.06 2.19 7.75
N ARG A 587 34.97 3.16 8.67
CA ARG A 587 33.68 3.59 9.25
C ARG A 587 32.85 4.39 8.24
N ALA A 588 33.48 5.29 7.48
CA ALA A 588 32.81 5.99 6.38
C ALA A 588 32.28 5.01 5.31
N GLU A 589 33.05 3.97 4.95
CA GLU A 589 32.66 2.90 4.01
C GLU A 589 31.42 2.13 4.51
N GLN A 590 31.35 1.84 5.81
CA GLN A 590 30.18 1.24 6.44
C GLN A 590 28.96 2.17 6.39
N ASN A 591 29.13 3.46 6.71
CA ASN A 591 28.05 4.45 6.70
C ASN A 591 27.51 4.65 5.27
N VAL A 592 28.38 4.76 4.26
CA VAL A 592 27.98 4.82 2.84
C VAL A 592 27.24 3.55 2.39
N ARG A 593 27.69 2.35 2.79
CA ARG A 593 26.96 1.10 2.48
C ARG A 593 25.62 0.98 3.20
N ALA A 594 25.45 1.62 4.36
CA ALA A 594 24.17 1.75 5.05
C ALA A 594 23.26 2.85 4.45
N GLY A 595 23.77 3.65 3.50
CA GLY A 595 23.07 4.80 2.91
C GLY A 595 23.14 6.09 3.74
N ASP A 596 23.86 6.08 4.86
CA ASP A 596 24.08 7.24 5.72
C ASP A 596 25.27 8.09 5.23
N LEU A 597 24.98 8.97 4.27
CA LEU A 597 25.93 9.96 3.79
C LEU A 597 26.32 10.98 4.88
N ALA A 598 25.44 11.24 5.87
CA ALA A 598 25.72 12.22 6.92
C ALA A 598 26.70 11.67 7.97
N GLY A 599 26.56 10.39 8.34
CA GLY A 599 27.55 9.66 9.13
C GLY A 599 28.87 9.49 8.39
N ALA A 600 28.86 9.29 7.07
CA ALA A 600 30.08 9.20 6.27
C ALA A 600 30.85 10.54 6.20
N ILE A 601 30.15 11.66 6.04
CA ILE A 601 30.76 13.00 6.09
C ILE A 601 31.37 13.27 7.46
N LYS A 602 30.65 12.99 8.56
CA LYS A 602 31.17 13.18 9.93
C LYS A 602 32.44 12.40 10.24
N GLU A 603 32.58 11.20 9.68
CA GLU A 603 33.84 10.44 9.78
C GLU A 603 34.95 11.18 9.01
N PHE A 604 34.71 11.56 7.75
CA PHE A 604 35.70 12.30 6.95
C PHE A 604 36.03 13.71 7.48
N GLU A 605 35.14 14.37 8.22
CA GLU A 605 35.40 15.62 8.95
C GLU A 605 36.47 15.45 10.06
N THR A 606 36.81 14.21 10.46
CA THR A 606 37.92 13.90 11.39
C THR A 606 39.26 13.61 10.69
N LEU A 607 39.33 13.67 9.36
CA LEU A 607 40.60 13.56 8.63
C LEU A 607 41.37 14.90 8.69
N GLU A 608 42.70 14.82 8.77
CA GLU A 608 43.59 15.98 8.70
C GLU A 608 44.57 15.86 7.52
N GLY A 609 44.99 17.01 6.96
CA GLY A 609 45.97 17.07 5.88
C GLY A 609 45.51 16.47 4.55
N LYS A 610 46.44 15.89 3.77
CA LYS A 610 46.18 15.33 2.43
C LYS A 610 45.07 14.27 2.38
N PRO A 611 44.89 13.40 3.39
CA PRO A 611 43.69 12.56 3.52
C PRO A 611 42.35 13.34 3.44
N LEU A 612 42.26 14.51 4.06
CA LEU A 612 41.08 15.37 3.99
C LEU A 612 40.92 15.98 2.60
N GLU A 613 42.01 16.48 1.99
CA GLU A 613 42.01 17.04 0.63
C GLU A 613 41.48 16.03 -0.40
N ALA A 614 41.88 14.76 -0.30
CA ALA A 614 41.38 13.68 -1.14
C ALA A 614 39.87 13.39 -0.94
N ALA A 615 39.34 13.62 0.27
CA ALA A 615 37.93 13.44 0.60
C ALA A 615 37.03 14.62 0.17
N GLN A 616 37.56 15.85 0.13
CA GLN A 616 36.78 17.09 -0.04
C GLN A 616 35.85 17.09 -1.26
N GLY A 617 36.31 16.63 -2.43
CA GLY A 617 35.50 16.61 -3.65
C GLY A 617 34.26 15.71 -3.54
N TRP A 618 34.36 14.58 -2.83
CA TRP A 618 33.24 13.69 -2.57
C TRP A 618 32.33 14.21 -1.45
N MET A 619 32.92 14.75 -0.37
CA MET A 619 32.15 15.38 0.71
C MET A 619 31.30 16.55 0.21
N ALA A 620 31.80 17.37 -0.71
CA ALA A 620 31.05 18.47 -1.31
C ALA A 620 29.80 17.98 -2.07
N GLN A 621 29.94 16.91 -2.87
CA GLN A 621 28.81 16.31 -3.59
C GLN A 621 27.83 15.61 -2.63
N ALA A 622 28.33 14.89 -1.63
CA ALA A 622 27.52 14.22 -0.63
C ALA A 622 26.76 15.22 0.27
N LYS A 623 27.36 16.39 0.56
CA LYS A 623 26.70 17.48 1.28
C LYS A 623 25.64 18.16 0.43
N ALA A 624 25.96 18.58 -0.80
CA ALA A 624 24.97 19.13 -1.75
C ALA A 624 23.77 18.18 -1.93
N ARG A 625 24.01 16.86 -1.86
CA ARG A 625 22.95 15.85 -1.90
C ARG A 625 22.04 15.85 -0.67
N LEU A 626 22.60 16.03 0.53
CA LEU A 626 21.83 16.11 1.77
C LEU A 626 21.05 17.43 1.86
N ASP A 627 21.69 18.55 1.48
CA ASP A 627 21.08 19.88 1.48
C ASP A 627 19.87 19.91 0.52
N ALA A 628 19.99 19.34 -0.68
CA ALA A 628 18.88 19.22 -1.62
C ALA A 628 17.76 18.27 -1.16
N GLU A 629 18.09 17.16 -0.48
CA GLU A 629 17.07 16.28 0.11
C GLU A 629 16.36 16.92 1.30
N ALA A 630 17.02 17.84 2.03
CA ALA A 630 16.39 18.66 3.06
C ALA A 630 15.43 19.71 2.44
N ALA A 631 15.87 20.48 1.43
CA ALA A 631 15.04 21.46 0.72
C ALA A 631 13.76 20.83 0.14
N VAL A 632 13.89 19.69 -0.54
CA VAL A 632 12.76 18.93 -1.09
C VAL A 632 11.84 18.36 0.00
N SER A 633 12.38 17.97 1.16
CA SER A 633 11.57 17.50 2.28
C SER A 633 10.80 18.64 2.97
N MET A 634 11.42 19.83 3.06
CA MET A 634 10.77 21.06 3.54
C MET A 634 9.58 21.41 2.63
N MET A 635 9.82 21.57 1.32
CA MET A 635 8.77 21.86 0.34
C MET A 635 7.65 20.83 0.35
N GLN A 636 7.97 19.52 0.44
CA GLN A 636 6.96 18.47 0.55
C GLN A 636 6.08 18.64 1.80
N SER A 637 6.70 18.91 2.96
CA SER A 637 5.95 19.10 4.21
C SER A 637 5.02 20.31 4.16
N HIS A 638 5.44 21.37 3.47
CA HIS A 638 4.67 22.59 3.30
C HIS A 638 3.48 22.42 2.34
N ILE A 639 3.70 21.81 1.17
CA ILE A 639 2.62 21.49 0.20
C ILE A 639 1.56 20.57 0.83
N LEU A 640 1.98 19.60 1.64
CA LEU A 640 1.04 18.76 2.40
C LEU A 640 0.24 19.55 3.45
N SER A 641 0.79 20.65 3.99
CA SER A 641 0.05 21.55 4.90
C SER A 641 -1.01 22.37 4.17
N LEU A 642 -0.72 22.83 2.93
CA LEU A 642 -1.68 23.53 2.07
C LEU A 642 -2.88 22.63 1.73
N LEU A 643 -2.61 21.37 1.35
CA LEU A 643 -3.64 20.35 1.12
C LEU A 643 -4.47 20.06 2.38
N GLY A 644 -3.81 20.00 3.56
CA GLY A 644 -4.49 19.77 4.84
C GLY A 644 -5.40 20.93 5.27
N GLY A 645 -5.00 22.17 5.01
CA GLY A 645 -5.77 23.38 5.35
C GLY A 645 -7.11 23.48 4.61
N ALA A 646 -7.14 23.06 3.33
CA ALA A 646 -8.32 23.16 2.47
C ALA A 646 -9.52 22.29 2.91
N GLY A 647 -9.30 21.27 3.76
CA GLY A 647 -10.35 20.40 4.29
C GLY A 647 -10.79 20.71 5.72
N GLY A 648 -10.29 21.79 6.34
CA GLY A 648 -10.36 22.01 7.79
C GLY A 648 -11.58 22.76 8.33
N GLN A 649 -12.45 23.32 7.48
CA GLN A 649 -13.63 24.09 7.91
C GLN A 649 -14.85 23.75 7.04
N GLY A 650 -15.83 23.06 7.63
CA GLY A 650 -17.10 22.64 7.03
C GLY A 650 -17.97 21.89 8.02
#